data_AF-A0A5J6WKM7-F1
#
_entry.id   AF-A0A5J6WKM7-F1
#
_cell.length_a   1.000
_cell.length_b   1.000
_cell.length_c   1.000
_cell.angle_alpha   90.00
_cell.angle_beta   90.00
_cell.angle_gamma   90.00
#
_symmetry.space_group_name_H-M   'P 1'
#
loop_
_entity.id
_entity.type
_entity.pdbx_description
1 polymer ?
#
loop_
_entity_poly.entity_id
_entity_poly.type
_entity_poly.pdbx_seq_one_letter_code
_entity_poly.pdbx_strand_id
1 'polypeptide(L)'
;MKNKKILALAIASVLGLTACGDDSTALRIDDTISDSLNRQSSIAFDLISSEKMISTPTYLVMDTSDGTLNIPLEAGANPTDRSNPAVAMGDTDGWSPTQPFDIKLDLPTGVTLTTDLALLHAAVKVAKVTVNNYVMSDPVALTAGEDYTVISTGDSLVVMPLNGSLDHNSDYIYAITDALVDSSGEKLGMSTSYAALKNKQIDQTGGSLETPQKIVLQVEGLMDGYDIADYENIIYSSWFTTSSAGESLYAVKGMTAKVLGAMSLGLPAAAVWQGSANPKGLDLTGLYSLQMSASAAVPISANLSYHQGTVKLPSFLERETTANAWYTTPWQSGMPSLAIISNTLNEKSEQANLLNQMDVVGLSPSDITENPLDFVGKSFTKMDGSPLDSERLITKYSPVPQIKVIEDVKFILITPNGAPVGSVPVVIYQHGITSVKENLLASLPSSLNNILNENYAVLAIDLPLHGDRALAGGTIIADEDNAGVFMNFGYLPVGRDNLRQAVADLIGLRGALNLIPATPGSELDVLDTSKVSFLGHSLGAMTGISLQATIERQMPSGNELFSIDKAAFANPGGGIPYLLLNSEEFGGTVKHGLLKEVSSVYAEHANNCTLASYSDTVCFNAFYGSLDLPAKDKLSIDTTFQSFAVAAQTVLETADPFALARKISDTTPIYLAQVNGDTVIPNNTTQADSSPYSTIGGTEPLMTQLKLKNVYTFTDTTKKAALLLAGEHSSVVVDYTADPVDPDHPNADTDTTNELQNHIANFLAGDGSTIGTVNSTLLDPKLIPSLD
;
A
#
# COMPACT_ATOMS: atom_id res chain seq x y z
N MET A 1 -0.81 11.01 42.30
CA MET A 1 0.03 11.90 43.16
C MET A 1 1.47 11.41 43.32
N LYS A 2 1.77 10.10 43.41
CA LYS A 2 3.16 9.58 43.39
C LYS A 2 3.91 9.88 42.07
N ASN A 3 3.28 9.66 40.92
CA ASN A 3 3.92 9.86 39.60
C ASN A 3 4.33 11.31 39.32
N LYS A 4 3.53 12.30 39.76
CA LYS A 4 3.87 13.73 39.61
C LYS A 4 5.09 14.13 40.45
N LYS A 5 5.35 13.46 41.58
CA LYS A 5 6.52 13.73 42.43
C LYS A 5 7.80 13.14 41.84
N ILE A 6 7.75 11.92 41.30
CA ILE A 6 8.89 11.26 40.65
C ILE A 6 9.27 12.01 39.36
N LEU A 7 8.30 12.45 38.57
CA LEU A 7 8.52 13.24 37.36
C LEU A 7 9.11 14.64 37.66
N ALA A 8 8.62 15.31 38.71
CA ALA A 8 9.19 16.57 39.18
C ALA A 8 10.60 16.38 39.77
N LEU A 9 10.89 15.24 40.42
CA LEU A 9 12.22 14.88 40.89
C LEU A 9 13.17 14.54 39.73
N ALA A 10 12.70 13.84 38.70
CA ALA A 10 13.47 13.54 37.49
C ALA A 10 13.82 14.83 36.75
N ILE A 11 12.84 15.71 36.50
CA ILE A 11 13.08 17.03 35.89
C ILE A 11 13.98 17.90 36.77
N ALA A 12 13.73 17.99 38.08
CA ALA A 12 14.58 18.77 38.99
C ALA A 12 16.01 18.21 39.08
N SER A 13 16.17 16.89 38.97
CA SER A 13 17.47 16.23 38.93
C SER A 13 18.19 16.40 37.61
N VAL A 14 17.48 16.54 36.49
CA VAL A 14 18.03 16.83 35.14
C VAL A 14 18.34 18.31 34.96
N LEU A 15 17.63 19.21 35.65
CA LEU A 15 17.88 20.65 35.65
C LEU A 15 18.88 21.11 36.73
N GLY A 16 19.50 20.18 37.47
CA GLY A 16 20.52 20.51 38.48
C GLY A 16 20.00 21.34 39.67
N LEU A 17 18.68 21.36 39.93
CA LEU A 17 18.10 22.06 41.07
C LEU A 17 18.37 21.27 42.36
N THR A 18 19.57 21.43 42.91
CA THR A 18 19.89 20.95 44.25
C THR A 18 19.02 21.69 45.26
N ALA A 19 18.08 20.99 45.90
CA ALA A 19 17.52 21.47 47.16
C ALA A 19 18.69 21.58 48.15
N CYS A 20 18.95 22.78 48.69
CA CYS A 20 19.87 22.99 49.79
C CYS A 20 19.39 22.18 51.01
N GLY A 21 19.84 20.94 51.13
CA GLY A 21 19.55 20.03 52.22
C GLY A 21 20.73 19.07 52.36
N ASP A 22 21.35 19.12 53.53
CA ASP A 22 22.66 18.56 53.89
C ASP A 22 22.65 17.03 54.06
N ASP A 23 22.19 16.28 53.06
CA ASP A 23 22.31 14.81 53.01
C ASP A 23 22.74 14.32 51.62
N SER A 24 23.87 13.62 51.61
CA SER A 24 24.68 13.29 50.44
C SER A 24 24.16 12.11 49.62
N THR A 25 23.15 12.36 48.78
CA THR A 25 22.89 11.60 47.54
C THR A 25 22.52 12.58 46.42
N ALA A 26 23.49 13.39 46.00
CA ALA A 26 23.30 14.24 44.82
C ALA A 26 23.19 13.34 43.58
N LEU A 27 22.05 13.35 42.92
CA LEU A 27 21.87 12.78 41.58
C LEU A 27 22.86 13.52 40.65
N ARG A 28 24.00 12.89 40.35
CA ARG A 28 24.95 13.40 39.36
C ARG A 28 24.36 13.12 37.98
N ILE A 29 24.02 14.18 37.25
CA ILE A 29 23.76 14.06 35.82
C ILE A 29 25.09 13.73 35.15
N ASP A 30 25.05 12.89 34.12
CA ASP A 30 26.19 12.62 33.24
C ASP A 30 26.63 13.93 32.56
N ASP A 31 27.94 14.21 32.51
CA ASP A 31 28.47 15.43 31.90
C ASP A 31 28.02 15.53 30.42
N THR A 32 27.88 14.40 29.72
CA THR A 32 27.36 14.33 28.34
C THR A 32 25.92 14.82 28.23
N ILE A 33 25.06 14.44 29.17
CA ILE A 33 23.65 14.85 29.22
C ILE A 33 23.56 16.34 29.58
N SER A 34 24.33 16.81 30.55
CA SER A 34 24.37 18.22 30.93
C SER A 34 24.85 19.11 29.78
N ASP A 35 25.93 18.74 29.10
CA ASP A 35 26.45 19.48 27.95
C ASP A 35 25.45 19.51 26.80
N SER A 36 24.77 18.38 26.54
CA SER A 36 23.75 18.32 25.51
C SER A 36 22.52 19.19 25.81
N LEU A 37 22.08 19.28 27.07
CA LEU A 37 20.91 20.08 27.46
C LEU A 37 21.19 21.59 27.46
N ASN A 38 22.46 22.01 27.47
CA ASN A 38 22.86 23.42 27.41
C ASN A 38 22.89 23.98 25.98
N ARG A 39 22.69 23.13 24.96
CA ARG A 39 22.67 23.53 23.55
C ARG A 39 21.40 24.32 23.23
N GLN A 40 21.51 25.33 22.35
CA GLN A 40 20.40 26.22 22.02
C GLN A 40 19.40 25.59 21.05
N SER A 41 19.91 24.77 20.12
CA SER A 41 19.12 24.00 19.16
C SER A 41 18.99 22.56 19.68
N SER A 42 17.82 21.93 19.57
CA SER A 42 17.60 20.57 20.10
C SER A 42 16.57 19.76 19.31
N ILE A 43 16.53 18.45 19.55
CA ILE A 43 15.42 17.60 19.10
C ILE A 43 14.18 17.95 19.90
N ALA A 44 13.06 18.22 19.21
CA ALA A 44 11.80 18.52 19.86
C ALA A 44 11.05 17.22 20.18
N PHE A 45 11.15 16.80 21.44
CA PHE A 45 10.53 15.59 21.94
C PHE A 45 10.02 15.79 23.37
N ASP A 46 8.75 15.51 23.60
CA ASP A 46 8.12 15.66 24.90
C ASP A 46 7.04 14.59 25.18
N LEU A 47 7.26 13.80 26.23
CA LEU A 47 6.28 12.85 26.77
C LEU A 47 5.74 13.25 28.15
N ILE A 48 6.23 14.36 28.69
CA ILE A 48 6.05 14.77 30.08
C ILE A 48 4.99 15.85 30.19
N SER A 49 5.02 16.86 29.32
CA SER A 49 4.04 17.94 29.35
C SER A 49 2.66 17.49 28.87
N SER A 50 1.68 18.39 29.00
CA SER A 50 0.33 18.18 28.48
C SER A 50 0.28 18.19 26.95
N GLU A 51 1.18 18.94 26.31
CA GLU A 51 1.31 19.04 24.85
C GLU A 51 2.47 18.15 24.42
N LYS A 52 2.14 16.89 24.12
CA LYS A 52 3.14 15.90 23.73
C LYS A 52 3.70 16.24 22.35
N MET A 53 5.00 16.04 22.18
CA MET A 53 5.68 16.19 20.90
C MET A 53 6.49 14.94 20.60
N ILE A 54 6.22 14.31 19.46
CA ILE A 54 6.88 13.08 19.05
C ILE A 54 7.26 13.18 17.58
N SER A 55 8.39 12.58 17.24
CA SER A 55 8.81 12.38 15.85
C SER A 55 8.27 11.05 15.34
N THR A 56 8.07 10.95 14.03
CA THR A 56 7.56 9.74 13.37
C THR A 56 8.59 9.20 12.37
N PRO A 57 8.62 7.89 12.10
CA PRO A 57 7.86 6.84 12.76
C PRO A 57 8.35 6.55 14.19
N THR A 58 7.46 6.00 15.03
CA THR A 58 7.81 5.59 16.40
C THR A 58 6.83 4.53 16.93
N TYR A 59 7.32 3.64 17.79
CA TYR A 59 6.49 2.66 18.52
C TYR A 59 5.55 3.33 19.53
N LEU A 60 5.81 4.58 19.93
CA LEU A 60 5.03 5.29 20.95
C LEU A 60 3.55 5.47 20.60
N VAL A 61 3.21 5.35 19.32
CA VAL A 61 1.85 5.43 18.79
C VAL A 61 1.39 4.08 18.22
N MET A 62 2.03 2.97 18.58
CA MET A 62 1.49 1.65 18.31
C MET A 62 0.53 1.26 19.43
N ASP A 63 -0.68 0.85 19.08
CA ASP A 63 -1.60 0.22 19.99
C ASP A 63 -1.05 -1.16 20.38
N THR A 64 -0.68 -1.30 21.65
CA THR A 64 -0.09 -2.54 22.15
C THR A 64 -1.08 -3.71 22.20
N SER A 65 -2.38 -3.44 22.13
CA SER A 65 -3.45 -4.45 22.26
C SER A 65 -3.71 -5.21 20.96
N ASP A 66 -3.64 -4.55 19.81
CA ASP A 66 -3.89 -5.16 18.50
C ASP A 66 -2.74 -5.00 17.50
N GLY A 67 -1.72 -4.21 17.84
CA GLY A 67 -0.54 -3.98 17.03
C GLY A 67 -0.74 -2.99 15.89
N THR A 68 -1.78 -2.16 15.92
CA THR A 68 -2.06 -1.12 14.92
C THR A 68 -1.49 0.25 15.29
N LEU A 69 -1.51 1.20 14.36
CA LEU A 69 -1.19 2.60 14.68
C LEU A 69 -2.34 3.27 15.46
N ASN A 70 -1.98 4.23 16.30
CA ASN A 70 -2.91 5.07 17.06
C ASN A 70 -2.40 6.51 17.03
N ILE A 71 -2.63 7.15 15.89
CA ILE A 71 -2.10 8.48 15.60
C ILE A 71 -2.80 9.53 16.50
N PRO A 72 -2.04 10.39 17.21
CA PRO A 72 -2.62 11.47 17.99
C PRO A 72 -3.49 12.38 17.12
N LEU A 73 -4.70 12.67 17.62
CA LEU A 73 -5.68 13.50 16.91
C LEU A 73 -5.71 14.91 17.48
N GLU A 74 -6.11 15.87 16.64
CA GLU A 74 -6.40 17.23 17.09
C GLU A 74 -7.58 17.26 18.08
N ALA A 75 -7.60 18.27 18.94
CA ALA A 75 -8.62 18.41 19.97
C ALA A 75 -10.03 18.50 19.36
N GLY A 76 -10.93 17.61 19.78
CA GLY A 76 -12.32 17.56 19.30
C GLY A 76 -12.54 16.70 18.06
N ALA A 77 -11.49 16.16 17.45
CA ALA A 77 -11.62 15.17 16.39
C ALA A 77 -12.27 13.87 16.93
N ASN A 78 -13.10 13.24 16.10
CA ASN A 78 -13.74 11.97 16.45
C ASN A 78 -12.77 10.80 16.19
N PRO A 79 -12.37 10.02 17.21
CA PRO A 79 -11.43 8.91 17.03
C PRO A 79 -11.98 7.71 16.26
N THR A 80 -13.27 7.70 15.91
CA THR A 80 -13.88 6.64 15.09
C THR A 80 -14.16 7.06 13.65
N ASP A 81 -13.88 8.31 13.29
CA ASP A 81 -14.15 8.84 11.96
C ASP A 81 -13.00 8.55 10.99
N ARG A 82 -13.13 7.44 10.25
CA ARG A 82 -12.14 7.00 9.25
C ARG A 82 -12.06 7.90 8.01
N SER A 83 -12.88 8.95 7.90
CA SER A 83 -12.65 9.99 6.89
C SER A 83 -11.47 10.90 7.25
N ASN A 84 -11.09 10.95 8.52
CA ASN A 84 -9.86 11.60 8.96
C ASN A 84 -8.66 10.68 8.64
N PRO A 85 -7.68 11.13 7.84
CA PRO A 85 -6.52 10.31 7.48
C PRO A 85 -5.71 9.79 8.68
N ALA A 86 -5.63 10.54 9.78
CA ALA A 86 -4.93 10.11 10.99
C ALA A 86 -5.65 8.94 11.69
N VAL A 87 -7.00 8.95 11.68
CA VAL A 87 -7.80 7.82 12.19
C VAL A 87 -7.67 6.63 11.23
N ALA A 88 -7.73 6.87 9.92
CA ALA A 88 -7.59 5.82 8.91
C ALA A 88 -6.23 5.09 8.97
N MET A 89 -5.14 5.80 9.31
CA MET A 89 -3.84 5.18 9.55
C MET A 89 -3.90 4.13 10.67
N GLY A 90 -4.82 4.27 11.63
CA GLY A 90 -5.02 3.27 12.68
C GLY A 90 -5.59 1.94 12.21
N ASP A 91 -6.05 1.82 10.96
CA ASP A 91 -6.41 0.53 10.36
C ASP A 91 -5.18 -0.22 9.78
N THR A 92 -3.96 0.17 10.16
CA THR A 92 -2.69 -0.43 9.68
C THR A 92 -1.83 -0.93 10.82
N ASP A 93 -1.12 -2.04 10.62
CA ASP A 93 -0.32 -2.75 11.63
C ASP A 93 1.18 -2.37 11.62
N GLY A 94 1.47 -1.15 11.19
CA GLY A 94 2.80 -0.59 11.16
C GLY A 94 2.90 0.62 10.24
N TRP A 95 4.03 1.32 10.34
CA TRP A 95 4.34 2.46 9.48
C TRP A 95 4.65 2.01 8.06
N SER A 96 4.36 2.85 7.06
CA SER A 96 4.81 2.52 5.70
C SER A 96 6.32 2.64 5.58
N PRO A 97 7.03 1.61 5.08
CA PRO A 97 8.48 1.65 4.89
C PRO A 97 8.92 2.57 3.75
N THR A 98 8.00 3.05 2.93
CA THR A 98 8.28 3.96 1.82
C THR A 98 8.09 5.43 2.19
N GLN A 99 7.61 5.70 3.42
CA GLN A 99 7.31 7.05 3.89
C GLN A 99 8.47 7.67 4.67
N PRO A 100 8.63 9.00 4.55
CA PRO A 100 9.69 9.71 5.24
C PRO A 100 9.51 9.69 6.76
N PHE A 101 10.65 9.73 7.45
CA PHE A 101 10.69 10.02 8.88
C PHE A 101 10.66 11.54 9.03
N ASP A 102 9.89 12.02 10.00
CA ASP A 102 9.70 13.44 10.29
C ASP A 102 10.19 13.69 11.72
N ILE A 103 11.44 14.17 11.81
CA ILE A 103 12.12 14.45 13.07
C ILE A 103 11.97 15.93 13.39
N LYS A 104 11.24 16.21 14.48
CA LYS A 104 10.91 17.57 14.93
C LYS A 104 12.08 18.20 15.68
N LEU A 105 12.34 19.47 15.42
CA LEU A 105 13.43 20.24 16.02
C LEU A 105 12.88 21.46 16.77
N ASP A 106 13.60 21.87 17.82
CA ASP A 106 13.38 23.11 18.55
C ASP A 106 14.60 24.00 18.28
N LEU A 107 14.40 25.02 17.44
CA LEU A 107 15.46 25.89 16.94
C LEU A 107 15.21 27.34 17.39
N PRO A 108 16.26 28.09 17.77
CA PRO A 108 16.13 29.52 18.05
C PRO A 108 15.58 30.29 16.86
N THR A 109 14.88 31.40 17.14
CA THR A 109 14.35 32.28 16.09
C THR A 109 15.44 32.73 15.11
N GLY A 110 15.23 32.47 13.82
CA GLY A 110 16.16 32.82 12.75
C GLY A 110 17.29 31.81 12.51
N VAL A 111 17.34 30.73 13.27
CA VAL A 111 18.21 29.58 13.06
C VAL A 111 17.44 28.49 12.31
N THR A 112 18.12 27.81 11.40
CA THR A 112 17.57 26.68 10.63
C THR A 112 18.49 25.49 10.78
N LEU A 113 18.04 24.29 10.42
CA LEU A 113 18.92 23.14 10.30
C LEU A 113 19.91 23.33 9.13
N THR A 114 21.13 22.78 9.25
CA THR A 114 22.11 22.74 8.16
C THR A 114 21.55 22.08 6.89
N THR A 115 22.03 22.51 5.72
CA THR A 115 21.74 21.88 4.43
C THR A 115 22.93 21.08 3.88
N ASP A 116 24.02 20.96 4.65
CA ASP A 116 25.17 20.15 4.28
C ASP A 116 24.81 18.65 4.35
N LEU A 117 24.70 18.05 3.16
CA LEU A 117 24.28 16.65 3.02
C LEU A 117 25.22 15.67 3.74
N ALA A 118 26.53 15.94 3.77
CA ALA A 118 27.48 15.05 4.42
C ALA A 118 27.31 15.07 5.95
N LEU A 119 27.05 16.24 6.54
CA LEU A 119 26.73 16.36 7.96
C LEU A 119 25.39 15.70 8.29
N LEU A 120 24.37 15.89 7.44
CA LEU A 120 23.06 15.26 7.59
C LEU A 120 23.16 13.72 7.54
N HIS A 121 23.86 13.17 6.54
CA HIS A 121 24.11 11.73 6.41
C HIS A 121 24.95 11.17 7.56
N ALA A 122 25.93 11.93 8.05
CA ALA A 122 26.74 11.51 9.19
C ALA A 122 25.91 11.43 10.49
N ALA A 123 24.95 12.34 10.66
CA ALA A 123 24.18 12.49 11.89
C ALA A 123 23.10 11.44 12.11
N VAL A 124 22.53 10.88 11.05
CA VAL A 124 21.40 9.93 11.09
C VAL A 124 21.89 8.51 10.91
N LYS A 125 21.47 7.61 11.80
CA LYS A 125 21.73 6.17 11.71
C LYS A 125 20.43 5.40 11.72
N VAL A 126 20.28 4.44 10.81
CA VAL A 126 19.12 3.54 10.71
C VAL A 126 19.63 2.11 10.66
N ALA A 127 18.97 1.19 11.34
CA ALA A 127 19.30 -0.23 11.30
C ALA A 127 18.03 -1.10 11.33
N LYS A 128 18.00 -2.16 10.52
CA LYS A 128 17.00 -3.23 10.62
C LYS A 128 17.33 -4.10 11.82
N VAL A 129 16.33 -4.53 12.60
CA VAL A 129 16.52 -5.38 13.78
C VAL A 129 15.53 -6.54 13.79
N THR A 130 15.85 -7.57 14.58
CA THR A 130 14.89 -8.62 14.97
C THR A 130 14.28 -8.27 16.31
N VAL A 131 12.95 -8.28 16.41
CA VAL A 131 12.22 -8.02 17.66
C VAL A 131 11.41 -9.25 18.09
N ASN A 132 11.68 -9.73 19.31
CA ASN A 132 10.91 -10.80 19.94
C ASN A 132 10.46 -10.35 21.33
N ASN A 133 9.15 -10.23 21.57
CA ASN A 133 8.58 -9.77 22.85
C ASN A 133 9.25 -8.47 23.37
N TYR A 134 9.37 -7.45 22.52
CA TYR A 134 10.03 -6.17 22.81
C TYR A 134 11.54 -6.28 23.13
N VAL A 135 12.18 -7.40 22.81
CA VAL A 135 13.64 -7.54 22.86
C VAL A 135 14.20 -7.45 21.44
N MET A 136 14.99 -6.39 21.20
CA MET A 136 15.69 -6.14 19.94
C MET A 136 17.04 -6.86 19.91
N SER A 137 17.43 -7.32 18.71
CA SER A 137 18.69 -8.03 18.46
C SER A 137 19.10 -7.92 16.99
N ASP A 138 20.34 -8.32 16.69
CA ASP A 138 20.89 -8.48 15.34
C ASP A 138 20.71 -7.24 14.43
N PRO A 139 21.18 -6.04 14.83
CA PRO A 139 21.05 -4.85 14.01
C PRO A 139 21.90 -4.96 12.74
N VAL A 140 21.28 -4.63 11.61
CA VAL A 140 21.94 -4.48 10.31
C VAL A 140 21.83 -3.02 9.91
N ALA A 141 22.96 -2.30 9.92
CA ALA A 141 23.00 -0.88 9.57
C ALA A 141 22.66 -0.65 8.10
N LEU A 142 21.89 0.42 7.84
CA LEU A 142 21.59 0.93 6.51
C LEU A 142 22.56 2.08 6.18
N THR A 143 22.83 2.27 4.89
CA THR A 143 23.78 3.26 4.38
C THR A 143 23.07 4.52 3.90
N ALA A 144 23.39 5.67 4.49
CA ALA A 144 22.94 6.97 4.01
C ALA A 144 23.52 7.26 2.60
N GLY A 145 22.68 7.74 1.68
CA GLY A 145 22.99 7.94 0.27
C GLY A 145 22.68 6.73 -0.63
N GLU A 146 22.52 5.54 -0.05
CA GLU A 146 22.17 4.31 -0.76
C GLU A 146 20.76 3.85 -0.37
N ASP A 147 20.54 3.55 0.91
CA ASP A 147 19.26 3.07 1.43
C ASP A 147 18.30 4.21 1.77
N TYR A 148 18.81 5.33 2.26
CA TYR A 148 18.01 6.49 2.61
C TYR A 148 18.80 7.77 2.37
N THR A 149 18.11 8.89 2.18
CA THR A 149 18.74 10.21 2.21
C THR A 149 18.14 11.06 3.32
N VAL A 150 18.79 12.18 3.63
CA VAL A 150 18.42 13.07 4.72
C VAL A 150 18.27 14.47 4.15
N ILE A 151 17.13 15.11 4.43
CA ILE A 151 16.72 16.39 3.89
C ILE A 151 16.40 17.34 5.06
N SER A 152 16.87 18.58 4.96
CA SER A 152 16.48 19.66 5.86
C SER A 152 15.30 20.43 5.26
N THR A 153 14.22 20.61 6.02
CA THR A 153 13.13 21.54 5.67
C THR A 153 13.35 22.94 6.23
N GLY A 154 14.51 23.17 6.87
CA GLY A 154 14.83 24.37 7.63
C GLY A 154 14.45 24.24 9.11
N ASP A 155 13.26 23.73 9.42
CA ASP A 155 12.74 23.57 10.79
C ASP A 155 12.62 22.11 11.25
N SER A 156 12.74 21.15 10.33
CA SER A 156 12.67 19.71 10.60
C SER A 156 13.75 18.96 9.83
N LEU A 157 14.03 17.75 10.30
CA LEU A 157 14.92 16.79 9.66
C LEU A 157 14.08 15.65 9.09
N VAL A 158 14.14 15.47 7.77
CA VAL A 158 13.41 14.43 7.06
C VAL A 158 14.37 13.31 6.65
N VAL A 159 14.08 12.07 7.03
CA VAL A 159 14.83 10.90 6.56
C VAL A 159 13.97 10.19 5.52
N MET A 160 14.40 10.17 4.27
CA MET A 160 13.61 9.63 3.16
C MET A 160 14.19 8.29 2.72
N PRO A 161 13.47 7.16 2.94
CA PRO A 161 13.80 5.89 2.32
C PRO A 161 13.94 6.03 0.80
N LEU A 162 14.99 5.45 0.25
CA LEU A 162 15.22 5.39 -1.19
C LEU A 162 14.81 4.03 -1.71
N ASN A 163 14.16 4.02 -2.88
CA ASN A 163 14.02 2.81 -3.69
C ASN A 163 13.42 1.59 -2.97
N GLY A 164 12.55 1.80 -1.97
CA GLY A 164 11.95 0.70 -1.20
C GLY A 164 12.95 -0.08 -0.32
N SER A 165 14.06 0.53 0.07
CA SER A 165 15.13 -0.08 0.89
C SER A 165 14.66 -0.67 2.23
N LEU A 166 13.59 -0.16 2.81
CA LEU A 166 12.99 -0.70 4.02
C LEU A 166 11.98 -1.79 3.65
N ASP A 167 12.07 -2.93 4.34
CA ASP A 167 11.19 -4.09 4.16
C ASP A 167 9.89 -3.94 4.93
N HIS A 168 8.81 -4.47 4.35
CA HIS A 168 7.53 -4.67 5.04
C HIS A 168 7.64 -5.77 6.09
N ASN A 169 6.72 -5.76 7.07
CA ASN A 169 6.68 -6.72 8.17
C ASN A 169 8.04 -6.90 8.87
N SER A 170 8.76 -5.80 9.05
CA SER A 170 10.10 -5.74 9.64
C SER A 170 10.18 -4.63 10.69
N ASP A 171 11.18 -4.73 11.55
CA ASP A 171 11.44 -3.77 12.62
C ASP A 171 12.73 -2.98 12.36
N TYR A 172 12.69 -1.68 12.67
CA TYR A 172 13.80 -0.77 12.46
C TYR A 172 14.03 0.11 13.68
N ILE A 173 15.29 0.35 13.98
CA ILE A 173 15.74 1.33 14.97
C ILE A 173 16.44 2.47 14.26
N TYR A 174 16.36 3.67 14.82
CA TYR A 174 17.13 4.81 14.32
C TYR A 174 17.61 5.70 15.46
N ALA A 175 18.72 6.38 15.20
CA ALA A 175 19.35 7.32 16.11
C ALA A 175 19.76 8.60 15.39
N ILE A 176 19.61 9.73 16.08
CA ILE A 176 20.13 11.03 15.69
C ILE A 176 21.27 11.35 16.64
N THR A 177 22.41 11.72 16.08
CA THR A 177 23.62 12.03 16.84
C THR A 177 23.90 13.53 16.85
N ASP A 178 24.78 13.95 17.76
CA ASP A 178 25.21 15.34 17.87
C ASP A 178 26.17 15.82 16.77
N ALA A 179 26.44 14.97 15.76
CA ALA A 179 26.99 15.42 14.49
C ALA A 179 26.01 16.31 13.71
N LEU A 180 24.72 16.30 14.09
CA LEU A 180 23.72 17.21 13.57
C LEU A 180 23.99 18.63 14.07
N VAL A 181 24.10 19.58 13.13
CA VAL A 181 24.34 20.99 13.44
C VAL A 181 23.29 21.90 12.83
N ASP A 182 23.09 23.06 13.44
CA ASP A 182 22.26 24.12 12.88
C ASP A 182 23.02 24.98 11.87
N SER A 183 22.34 25.98 11.31
CA SER A 183 22.88 26.89 10.29
C SER A 183 23.96 27.84 10.82
N SER A 184 24.16 27.89 12.14
CA SER A 184 25.28 28.59 12.78
C SER A 184 26.50 27.68 13.00
N GLY A 185 26.38 26.38 12.71
CA GLY A 185 27.41 25.37 12.95
C GLY A 185 27.43 24.83 14.37
N GLU A 186 26.42 25.16 15.19
CA GLU A 186 26.31 24.67 16.57
C GLU A 186 25.62 23.30 16.61
N LYS A 187 26.09 22.41 17.48
CA LYS A 187 25.51 21.06 17.63
C LYS A 187 24.11 21.12 18.20
N LEU A 188 23.23 20.23 17.73
CA LEU A 188 21.92 20.03 18.33
C LEU A 188 22.01 19.19 19.61
N GLY A 189 21.17 19.50 20.59
CA GLY A 189 21.02 18.78 21.85
C GLY A 189 19.81 17.85 21.89
N MET A 190 19.72 17.07 22.97
CA MET A 190 18.54 16.30 23.34
C MET A 190 17.52 17.17 24.09
N SER A 191 16.25 16.77 24.07
CA SER A 191 15.23 17.39 24.93
C SER A 191 15.36 16.92 26.39
N THR A 192 14.76 17.69 27.31
CA THR A 192 14.65 17.27 28.73
C THR A 192 13.90 15.94 28.88
N SER A 193 12.87 15.73 28.07
CA SER A 193 12.09 14.48 28.09
C SER A 193 12.91 13.30 27.59
N TYR A 194 13.76 13.47 26.57
CA TYR A 194 14.66 12.41 26.12
C TYR A 194 15.77 12.14 27.13
N ALA A 195 16.35 13.18 27.73
CA ALA A 195 17.35 13.05 28.80
C ALA A 195 16.82 12.21 29.98
N ALA A 196 15.54 12.36 30.34
CA ALA A 196 14.91 11.56 31.39
C ALA A 196 14.79 10.06 31.04
N LEU A 197 14.74 9.70 29.75
CA LEU A 197 14.75 8.32 29.27
C LEU A 197 16.18 7.78 29.17
N LYS A 198 17.12 8.55 28.63
CA LYS A 198 18.53 8.20 28.44
C LYS A 198 19.28 8.01 29.77
N ASN A 199 18.93 8.77 30.80
CA ASN A 199 19.65 8.79 32.07
C ASN A 199 19.49 7.48 32.86
N LYS A 200 20.54 6.65 32.85
CA LYS A 200 20.62 5.37 33.58
C LYS A 200 20.57 5.50 35.11
N GLN A 201 20.74 6.71 35.66
CA GLN A 201 20.63 6.97 37.10
C GLN A 201 19.19 7.21 37.56
N ILE A 202 18.25 7.43 36.63
CA ILE A 202 16.83 7.64 36.91
C ILE A 202 16.07 6.39 36.50
N ASP A 203 15.67 5.57 37.47
CA ASP A 203 14.83 4.40 37.22
C ASP A 203 13.35 4.80 37.06
N GLN A 204 12.77 4.53 35.89
CA GLN A 204 11.36 4.80 35.58
C GLN A 204 10.44 3.60 35.89
N THR A 205 10.94 2.52 36.49
CA THR A 205 10.17 1.31 36.80
C THR A 205 8.89 1.60 37.59
N GLY A 206 7.77 1.02 37.13
CA GLY A 206 6.43 1.22 37.69
C GLY A 206 5.76 2.53 37.28
N GLY A 207 6.39 3.34 36.42
CA GLY A 207 5.86 4.59 35.87
C GLY A 207 5.44 4.50 34.41
N SER A 208 4.81 5.56 33.90
CA SER A 208 4.41 5.65 32.48
C SER A 208 5.59 5.79 31.51
N LEU A 209 6.79 6.08 32.02
CA LEU A 209 8.02 6.19 31.23
C LEU A 209 8.88 4.92 31.30
N GLU A 210 8.44 3.85 32.00
CA GLU A 210 9.19 2.61 32.10
C GLU A 210 9.47 1.98 30.73
N THR A 211 8.41 1.73 29.95
CA THR A 211 8.54 1.14 28.61
C THR A 211 9.36 2.04 27.69
N PRO A 212 9.10 3.37 27.64
CA PRO A 212 9.94 4.25 26.83
C PRO A 212 11.42 4.26 27.20
N GLN A 213 11.74 4.26 28.49
CA GLN A 213 13.13 4.20 28.93
C GLN A 213 13.79 2.87 28.52
N LYS A 214 13.10 1.74 28.71
CA LYS A 214 13.62 0.42 28.32
C LYS A 214 13.96 0.36 26.83
N ILE A 215 13.09 0.91 25.99
CA ILE A 215 13.32 0.93 24.54
C ILE A 215 14.49 1.85 24.18
N VAL A 216 14.53 3.09 24.68
CA VAL A 216 15.65 4.02 24.43
C VAL A 216 16.99 3.38 24.83
N LEU A 217 17.08 2.82 26.04
CA LEU A 217 18.32 2.20 26.51
C LEU A 217 18.72 0.97 25.69
N GLN A 218 17.75 0.20 25.19
CA GLN A 218 18.02 -0.96 24.33
C GLN A 218 18.48 -0.54 22.94
N VAL A 219 17.83 0.44 22.32
CA VAL A 219 18.21 0.98 21.01
C VAL A 219 19.63 1.55 21.07
N GLU A 220 19.91 2.44 22.04
CA GLU A 220 21.23 3.03 22.17
C GLU A 220 22.31 1.98 22.49
N GLY A 221 21.99 1.00 23.36
CA GLY A 221 22.91 -0.09 23.68
C GLY A 221 23.22 -1.02 22.49
N LEU A 222 22.25 -1.25 21.61
CA LEU A 222 22.45 -2.02 20.39
C LEU A 222 23.26 -1.24 19.36
N MET A 223 22.95 0.04 19.15
CA MET A 223 23.70 0.89 18.22
C MET A 223 25.17 1.00 18.64
N ASP A 224 25.44 1.17 19.93
CA ASP A 224 26.78 1.26 20.50
C ASP A 224 27.52 -0.08 20.41
N GLY A 225 26.87 -1.17 20.84
CA GLY A 225 27.49 -2.50 20.86
C GLY A 225 27.82 -3.08 19.48
N TYR A 226 27.28 -2.50 18.40
CA TYR A 226 27.55 -2.88 17.01
C TYR A 226 28.31 -1.79 16.22
N ASP A 227 28.89 -0.80 16.90
CA ASP A 227 29.64 0.31 16.29
C ASP A 227 28.84 1.10 15.23
N ILE A 228 27.51 1.16 15.35
CA ILE A 228 26.63 1.91 14.43
C ILE A 228 26.54 3.39 14.86
N ALA A 229 26.39 3.62 16.17
CA ALA A 229 26.40 4.95 16.77
C ALA A 229 26.89 4.87 18.22
N ASP A 230 27.84 5.73 18.58
CA ASP A 230 28.35 5.84 19.95
C ASP A 230 27.26 6.35 20.90
N TYR A 231 27.03 5.61 21.99
CA TYR A 231 26.06 5.94 23.04
C TYR A 231 26.15 7.39 23.51
N GLU A 232 27.36 7.95 23.68
CA GLU A 232 27.55 9.30 24.21
C GLU A 232 27.07 10.39 23.26
N ASN A 233 27.08 10.12 21.95
CA ASN A 233 26.74 11.10 20.91
C ASN A 233 25.26 11.07 20.50
N ILE A 234 24.49 10.06 20.92
CA ILE A 234 23.06 9.94 20.58
C ILE A 234 22.24 10.98 21.36
N ILE A 235 21.57 11.87 20.63
CA ILE A 235 20.68 12.92 21.17
C ILE A 235 19.19 12.58 21.03
N TYR A 236 18.86 11.59 20.19
CA TYR A 236 17.52 11.01 20.07
C TYR A 236 17.59 9.61 19.46
N SER A 237 16.72 8.70 19.88
CA SER A 237 16.58 7.39 19.27
C SER A 237 15.17 6.84 19.42
N SER A 238 14.79 5.94 18.52
CA SER A 238 13.46 5.33 18.49
C SER A 238 13.50 3.99 17.76
N TRP A 239 12.38 3.26 17.86
CA TRP A 239 12.08 2.01 17.16
C TRP A 239 10.73 2.15 16.49
N PHE A 240 10.51 1.46 15.38
CA PHE A 240 9.22 1.31 14.75
C PHE A 240 9.11 -0.02 13.99
N THR A 241 7.86 -0.47 13.81
CA THR A 241 7.50 -1.62 12.98
C THR A 241 6.87 -1.16 11.67
N THR A 242 7.12 -1.88 10.58
CA THR A 242 6.58 -1.58 9.25
C THR A 242 5.33 -2.39 8.94
N SER A 243 4.43 -1.83 8.13
CA SER A 243 3.15 -2.44 7.74
C SER A 243 3.32 -3.77 7.01
N SER A 244 2.31 -4.64 7.09
CA SER A 244 2.35 -6.01 6.55
C SER A 244 1.78 -6.14 5.13
N ALA A 245 2.46 -5.55 4.15
CA ALA A 245 1.97 -5.57 2.76
C ALA A 245 1.74 -6.98 2.21
N GLY A 246 0.54 -7.22 1.67
CA GLY A 246 0.16 -8.47 1.01
C GLY A 246 -0.23 -9.64 1.93
N GLU A 247 -0.25 -9.49 3.26
CA GLU A 247 -0.67 -10.60 4.16
C GLU A 247 -2.15 -10.98 3.96
N SER A 248 -3.03 -10.00 3.79
CA SER A 248 -4.46 -10.26 3.56
C SER A 248 -4.73 -10.95 2.21
N LEU A 249 -4.05 -10.52 1.16
CA LEU A 249 -4.16 -11.14 -0.17
C LEU A 249 -3.58 -12.56 -0.19
N TYR A 250 -2.48 -12.79 0.53
CA TYR A 250 -1.94 -14.13 0.72
C TYR A 250 -2.92 -15.03 1.50
N ALA A 251 -3.62 -14.50 2.51
CA ALA A 251 -4.67 -15.22 3.21
C ALA A 251 -5.86 -15.55 2.28
N VAL A 252 -6.27 -14.62 1.41
CA VAL A 252 -7.31 -14.86 0.38
C VAL A 252 -6.90 -15.97 -0.59
N LYS A 253 -5.64 -15.98 -1.06
CA LYS A 253 -5.07 -17.07 -1.88
C LYS A 253 -5.17 -18.41 -1.14
N GLY A 254 -4.73 -18.45 0.12
CA GLY A 254 -4.79 -19.67 0.96
C GLY A 254 -6.22 -20.17 1.19
N MET A 255 -7.16 -19.27 1.46
CA MET A 255 -8.56 -19.63 1.65
C MET A 255 -9.22 -20.12 0.35
N THR A 256 -8.89 -19.51 -0.79
CA THR A 256 -9.32 -19.99 -2.11
C THR A 256 -8.80 -21.40 -2.37
N ALA A 257 -7.51 -21.67 -2.10
CA ALA A 257 -6.92 -23.00 -2.23
C ALA A 257 -7.61 -24.04 -1.32
N LYS A 258 -7.92 -23.66 -0.07
CA LYS A 258 -8.65 -24.53 0.86
C LYS A 258 -10.05 -24.87 0.36
N VAL A 259 -10.78 -23.91 -0.21
CA VAL A 259 -12.11 -24.17 -0.80
C VAL A 259 -11.99 -25.13 -2.00
N LEU A 260 -11.08 -24.86 -2.93
CA LEU A 260 -10.89 -25.72 -4.10
C LEU A 260 -10.47 -27.15 -3.70
N GLY A 261 -9.57 -27.26 -2.71
CA GLY A 261 -9.19 -28.54 -2.12
C GLY A 261 -10.37 -29.27 -1.47
N ALA A 262 -11.20 -28.57 -0.69
CA ALA A 262 -12.40 -29.14 -0.08
C ALA A 262 -13.40 -29.64 -1.15
N MET A 263 -13.64 -28.85 -2.19
CA MET A 263 -14.51 -29.21 -3.31
C MET A 263 -14.01 -30.46 -4.06
N SER A 264 -12.70 -30.60 -4.23
CA SER A 264 -12.10 -31.81 -4.84
C SER A 264 -12.37 -33.09 -4.04
N LEU A 265 -12.63 -32.97 -2.73
CA LEU A 265 -13.01 -34.05 -1.83
C LEU A 265 -14.53 -34.21 -1.67
N GLY A 266 -15.33 -33.46 -2.43
CA GLY A 266 -16.79 -33.47 -2.34
C GLY A 266 -17.35 -32.71 -1.13
N LEU A 267 -16.54 -31.89 -0.45
CA LEU A 267 -16.98 -31.05 0.66
C LEU A 267 -17.44 -29.67 0.14
N PRO A 268 -18.48 -29.06 0.75
CA PRO A 268 -18.94 -27.74 0.34
C PRO A 268 -17.96 -26.64 0.78
N ALA A 269 -17.96 -25.51 0.08
CA ALA A 269 -17.19 -24.31 0.46
C ALA A 269 -17.52 -23.81 1.88
N ALA A 270 -18.73 -24.09 2.38
CA ALA A 270 -19.16 -23.81 3.75
C ALA A 270 -18.36 -24.56 4.83
N ALA A 271 -17.59 -25.60 4.47
CA ALA A 271 -16.65 -26.24 5.39
C ALA A 271 -15.42 -25.36 5.71
N VAL A 272 -15.13 -24.37 4.85
CA VAL A 272 -14.00 -23.44 4.98
C VAL A 272 -14.50 -22.07 5.44
N TRP A 273 -15.53 -21.54 4.79
CA TRP A 273 -16.12 -20.24 5.10
C TRP A 273 -17.35 -20.40 6.00
N GLN A 274 -17.13 -20.32 7.31
CA GLN A 274 -18.16 -20.51 8.34
C GLN A 274 -18.06 -19.47 9.46
N GLY A 275 -19.11 -19.38 10.28
CA GLY A 275 -19.12 -18.50 11.46
C GLY A 275 -18.82 -17.04 11.11
N SER A 276 -17.89 -16.42 11.82
CA SER A 276 -17.51 -15.02 11.59
C SER A 276 -16.89 -14.76 10.22
N ALA A 277 -16.41 -15.77 9.49
CA ALA A 277 -15.87 -15.62 8.14
C ALA A 277 -16.97 -15.60 7.04
N ASN A 278 -18.18 -16.06 7.38
CA ASN A 278 -19.40 -15.91 6.58
C ASN A 278 -20.54 -15.41 7.49
N PRO A 279 -20.45 -14.16 7.99
CA PRO A 279 -21.29 -13.66 9.07
C PRO A 279 -22.77 -13.52 8.68
N LYS A 280 -23.06 -13.34 7.38
CA LYS A 280 -24.43 -13.27 6.84
C LYS A 280 -25.01 -14.67 6.52
N GLY A 281 -24.25 -15.75 6.72
CA GLY A 281 -24.69 -17.12 6.41
C GLY A 281 -25.04 -17.32 4.93
N LEU A 282 -24.26 -16.70 4.04
CA LEU A 282 -24.48 -16.72 2.59
C LEU A 282 -24.40 -18.14 2.04
N ASP A 283 -25.22 -18.43 1.03
CA ASP A 283 -25.12 -19.68 0.26
C ASP A 283 -23.87 -19.65 -0.61
N LEU A 284 -22.96 -20.60 -0.37
CA LEU A 284 -21.69 -20.75 -1.06
C LEU A 284 -21.74 -21.84 -2.14
N THR A 285 -22.93 -22.33 -2.48
CA THR A 285 -23.10 -23.34 -3.52
C THR A 285 -22.60 -22.81 -4.86
N GLY A 286 -21.73 -23.58 -5.50
CA GLY A 286 -21.14 -23.21 -6.80
C GLY A 286 -20.11 -22.08 -6.73
N LEU A 287 -19.59 -21.73 -5.54
CA LEU A 287 -18.49 -20.78 -5.44
C LEU A 287 -17.32 -21.18 -6.37
N TYR A 288 -16.77 -20.20 -7.08
CA TYR A 288 -15.77 -20.34 -8.15
C TYR A 288 -16.23 -21.07 -9.42
N SER A 289 -17.51 -21.42 -9.57
CA SER A 289 -17.99 -22.00 -10.83
C SER A 289 -18.07 -20.93 -11.93
N LEU A 290 -17.67 -21.33 -13.15
CA LEU A 290 -17.86 -20.56 -14.37
C LEU A 290 -19.08 -21.10 -15.14
N GLN A 291 -19.86 -20.20 -15.72
CA GLN A 291 -21.03 -20.53 -16.52
C GLN A 291 -21.12 -19.64 -17.76
N MET A 292 -21.32 -20.25 -18.93
CA MET A 292 -21.58 -19.51 -20.16
C MET A 292 -23.01 -18.96 -20.16
N SER A 293 -23.17 -17.75 -20.70
CA SER A 293 -24.50 -17.20 -20.98
C SER A 293 -25.16 -17.97 -22.10
N ALA A 294 -26.50 -18.06 -22.08
CA ALA A 294 -27.26 -18.72 -23.15
C ALA A 294 -27.30 -17.91 -24.48
N SER A 295 -26.57 -16.80 -24.57
CA SER A 295 -26.47 -15.97 -25.77
C SER A 295 -25.61 -16.66 -26.83
N ALA A 296 -25.94 -16.42 -28.11
CA ALA A 296 -25.13 -16.90 -29.21
C ALA A 296 -23.76 -16.18 -29.22
N ALA A 297 -22.72 -16.90 -29.62
CA ALA A 297 -21.41 -16.32 -29.91
C ALA A 297 -21.55 -15.17 -30.92
N VAL A 298 -20.86 -14.05 -30.67
CA VAL A 298 -20.81 -12.93 -31.60
C VAL A 298 -19.51 -13.04 -32.40
N PRO A 299 -19.56 -13.23 -33.73
CA PRO A 299 -18.36 -13.25 -34.55
C PRO A 299 -17.67 -11.88 -34.51
N ILE A 300 -16.39 -11.86 -34.15
CA ILE A 300 -15.56 -10.64 -34.14
C ILE A 300 -14.81 -10.54 -35.48
N SER A 301 -14.29 -11.67 -35.95
CA SER A 301 -13.59 -11.80 -37.23
C SER A 301 -13.91 -13.17 -37.86
N ALA A 302 -13.27 -13.49 -39.00
CA ALA A 302 -13.40 -14.82 -39.60
C ALA A 302 -12.94 -15.95 -38.65
N ASN A 303 -12.02 -15.66 -37.74
CA ASN A 303 -11.34 -16.66 -36.91
C ASN A 303 -11.65 -16.53 -35.41
N LEU A 304 -12.35 -15.49 -34.97
CA LEU A 304 -12.56 -15.19 -33.54
C LEU A 304 -14.03 -15.01 -33.20
N SER A 305 -14.42 -15.53 -32.05
CA SER A 305 -15.75 -15.35 -31.46
C SER A 305 -15.68 -14.75 -30.07
N TYR A 306 -16.65 -13.89 -29.80
CA TYR A 306 -16.92 -13.27 -28.51
C TYR A 306 -18.04 -14.04 -27.81
N HIS A 307 -17.83 -14.31 -26.52
CA HIS A 307 -18.80 -14.97 -25.64
C HIS A 307 -18.88 -14.23 -24.30
N GLN A 308 -20.01 -14.41 -23.62
CA GLN A 308 -20.25 -13.87 -22.29
C GLN A 308 -20.58 -14.98 -21.32
N GLY A 309 -20.24 -14.79 -20.05
CA GLY A 309 -20.57 -15.71 -18.98
C GLY A 309 -20.46 -15.06 -17.62
N THR A 310 -20.57 -15.86 -16.57
CA THR A 310 -20.40 -15.43 -15.18
C THR A 310 -19.45 -16.37 -14.44
N VAL A 311 -18.68 -15.81 -13.51
CA VAL A 311 -17.93 -16.55 -12.51
C VAL A 311 -18.47 -16.16 -11.12
N LYS A 312 -18.78 -17.15 -10.29
CA LYS A 312 -19.28 -16.90 -8.93
C LYS A 312 -18.11 -16.63 -7.99
N LEU A 313 -17.91 -15.39 -7.53
CA LEU A 313 -16.79 -14.97 -6.69
C LEU A 313 -17.24 -14.43 -5.32
N PRO A 314 -16.46 -14.62 -4.25
CA PRO A 314 -16.72 -13.97 -2.98
C PRO A 314 -16.28 -12.50 -3.06
N SER A 315 -17.15 -11.59 -2.61
CA SER A 315 -16.78 -10.21 -2.36
C SER A 315 -16.71 -9.96 -0.87
N PHE A 316 -15.61 -9.33 -0.47
CA PHE A 316 -15.31 -8.91 0.90
C PHE A 316 -15.66 -7.42 1.12
N LEU A 317 -16.10 -6.72 0.07
CA LEU A 317 -16.63 -5.36 0.12
C LEU A 317 -18.11 -5.37 0.49
N GLU A 318 -18.55 -4.37 1.27
CA GLU A 318 -19.98 -4.12 1.40
C GLU A 318 -20.55 -3.53 0.09
N ARG A 319 -21.75 -3.98 -0.27
CA ARG A 319 -22.46 -3.53 -1.48
C ARG A 319 -23.73 -2.74 -1.17
N GLU A 320 -24.06 -2.64 0.12
CA GLU A 320 -25.27 -1.96 0.58
C GLU A 320 -25.11 -0.43 0.45
N THR A 321 -26.05 0.20 -0.26
CA THR A 321 -26.05 1.65 -0.47
C THR A 321 -26.79 2.41 0.64
N THR A 322 -27.59 1.70 1.43
CA THR A 322 -28.23 2.25 2.63
C THR A 322 -27.17 2.71 3.62
N ALA A 323 -27.33 3.91 4.17
CA ALA A 323 -26.38 4.53 5.11
C ALA A 323 -24.92 4.58 4.60
N ASN A 324 -24.71 4.51 3.28
CA ASN A 324 -23.38 4.52 2.65
C ASN A 324 -22.44 3.39 3.11
N ALA A 325 -22.98 2.22 3.49
CA ALA A 325 -22.15 1.11 3.98
C ALA A 325 -21.04 0.70 3.00
N TRP A 326 -21.33 0.65 1.69
CA TRP A 326 -20.32 0.40 0.64
C TRP A 326 -19.15 1.39 0.62
N TYR A 327 -19.38 2.62 1.07
CA TYR A 327 -18.42 3.73 1.03
C TYR A 327 -17.63 3.87 2.33
N THR A 328 -18.21 3.48 3.47
CA THR A 328 -17.62 3.70 4.81
C THR A 328 -17.13 2.44 5.51
N THR A 329 -17.44 1.24 4.99
CA THR A 329 -17.10 -0.03 5.64
C THR A 329 -15.89 -0.68 4.97
N PRO A 330 -14.70 -0.63 5.57
CA PRO A 330 -13.55 -1.38 5.07
C PRO A 330 -13.77 -2.89 5.20
N TRP A 331 -12.87 -3.68 4.62
CA TRP A 331 -12.80 -5.11 4.90
C TRP A 331 -12.69 -5.35 6.39
N GLN A 332 -13.44 -6.35 6.85
CA GLN A 332 -13.42 -6.83 8.22
C GLN A 332 -12.92 -8.26 8.24
N SER A 333 -12.22 -8.64 9.30
CA SER A 333 -11.64 -9.97 9.48
C SER A 333 -12.69 -11.01 9.86
N GLY A 334 -12.62 -12.17 9.19
CA GLY A 334 -13.35 -13.40 9.46
C GLY A 334 -12.74 -14.24 10.58
N MET A 335 -11.71 -13.74 11.27
CA MET A 335 -11.09 -14.34 12.45
C MET A 335 -10.82 -13.27 13.52
N PRO A 336 -10.72 -13.60 14.81
CA PRO A 336 -10.29 -12.64 15.83
C PRO A 336 -8.79 -12.33 15.68
N SER A 337 -8.38 -11.11 16.01
CA SER A 337 -6.96 -10.74 16.06
C SER A 337 -6.19 -11.61 17.06
N LEU A 338 -5.16 -12.28 16.54
CA LEU A 338 -4.25 -13.10 17.34
C LEU A 338 -3.42 -12.25 18.33
N ALA A 339 -3.18 -10.97 18.03
CA ALA A 339 -2.56 -10.03 18.96
C ALA A 339 -3.50 -9.74 20.14
N ILE A 340 -4.78 -9.45 19.87
CA ILE A 340 -5.79 -9.23 20.92
C ILE A 340 -5.94 -10.48 21.79
N ILE A 341 -6.02 -11.67 21.18
CA ILE A 341 -6.08 -12.94 21.92
C ILE A 341 -4.85 -13.09 22.82
N SER A 342 -3.65 -12.91 22.28
CA SER A 342 -2.39 -13.06 23.02
C SER A 342 -2.30 -12.08 24.20
N ASN A 343 -2.71 -10.84 23.99
CA ASN A 343 -2.74 -9.82 25.04
C ASN A 343 -3.78 -10.13 26.11
N THR A 344 -4.99 -10.54 25.72
CA THR A 344 -6.06 -10.93 26.65
C THR A 344 -5.66 -12.14 27.50
N LEU A 345 -4.89 -13.08 26.94
CA LEU A 345 -4.34 -14.20 27.72
C LEU A 345 -3.34 -13.77 28.80
N ASN A 346 -2.76 -12.57 28.70
CA ASN A 346 -1.91 -11.98 29.74
C ASN A 346 -2.70 -11.11 30.75
N GLU A 347 -3.97 -10.81 30.45
CA GLU A 347 -4.85 -10.05 31.32
C GLU A 347 -5.51 -10.96 32.36
N LYS A 348 -5.08 -10.86 33.63
CA LYS A 348 -5.59 -11.70 34.73
C LYS A 348 -7.11 -11.67 34.90
N SER A 349 -7.77 -10.57 34.53
CA SER A 349 -9.22 -10.43 34.61
C SER A 349 -9.96 -11.25 33.55
N GLU A 350 -9.43 -11.37 32.33
CA GLU A 350 -10.14 -11.98 31.19
C GLU A 350 -9.59 -13.36 30.81
N GLN A 351 -8.36 -13.70 31.23
CA GLN A 351 -7.65 -14.91 30.84
C GLN A 351 -8.49 -16.20 30.99
N ALA A 352 -9.10 -16.42 32.17
CA ALA A 352 -9.88 -17.64 32.42
C ALA A 352 -11.14 -17.71 31.55
N ASN A 353 -11.78 -16.58 31.28
CA ASN A 353 -12.95 -16.49 30.40
C ASN A 353 -12.57 -16.85 28.96
N LEU A 354 -11.47 -16.29 28.45
CA LEU A 354 -10.98 -16.59 27.11
C LEU A 354 -10.54 -18.06 26.95
N LEU A 355 -9.78 -18.60 27.91
CA LEU A 355 -9.34 -20.01 27.89
C LEU A 355 -10.53 -20.98 27.83
N ASN A 356 -11.58 -20.73 28.60
CA ASN A 356 -12.80 -21.55 28.57
C ASN A 356 -13.50 -21.50 27.21
N GLN A 357 -13.59 -20.32 26.58
CA GLN A 357 -14.21 -20.18 25.26
C GLN A 357 -13.37 -20.86 24.17
N MET A 358 -12.05 -20.78 24.24
CA MET A 358 -11.14 -21.47 23.32
C MET A 358 -11.29 -23.00 23.43
N ASP A 359 -11.34 -23.54 24.65
CA ASP A 359 -11.53 -24.98 24.89
C ASP A 359 -12.85 -25.51 24.30
N VAL A 360 -13.94 -24.74 24.44
CA VAL A 360 -15.26 -25.08 23.85
C VAL A 360 -15.21 -25.24 22.33
N VAL A 361 -14.35 -24.48 21.65
CA VAL A 361 -14.17 -24.57 20.19
C VAL A 361 -12.98 -25.43 19.77
N GLY A 362 -12.36 -26.14 20.73
CA GLY A 362 -11.24 -27.05 20.49
C GLY A 362 -9.91 -26.35 20.21
N LEU A 363 -9.74 -25.12 20.67
CA LEU A 363 -8.52 -24.32 20.50
C LEU A 363 -7.75 -24.18 21.83
N SER A 364 -6.45 -24.00 21.70
CA SER A 364 -5.50 -23.81 22.80
C SER A 364 -4.56 -22.63 22.52
N PRO A 365 -3.86 -22.09 23.54
CA PRO A 365 -2.92 -21.00 23.32
C PRO A 365 -1.79 -21.31 22.32
N SER A 366 -1.36 -22.57 22.18
CA SER A 366 -0.33 -22.95 21.20
C SER A 366 -0.80 -22.81 19.76
N ASP A 367 -2.11 -22.92 19.51
CA ASP A 367 -2.68 -22.79 18.15
C ASP A 367 -2.52 -21.38 17.59
N ILE A 368 -2.31 -20.37 18.43
CA ILE A 368 -2.02 -18.99 17.98
C ILE A 368 -0.79 -18.96 17.08
N THR A 369 0.23 -19.77 17.39
CA THR A 369 1.47 -19.85 16.62
C THR A 369 1.51 -21.05 15.69
N GLU A 370 0.98 -22.20 16.13
CA GLU A 370 1.08 -23.46 15.39
C GLU A 370 0.03 -23.57 14.29
N ASN A 371 -1.21 -23.14 14.57
CA ASN A 371 -2.37 -23.31 13.70
C ASN A 371 -3.23 -22.03 13.59
N PRO A 372 -2.66 -20.87 13.23
CA PRO A 372 -3.36 -19.58 13.29
C PRO A 372 -4.66 -19.54 12.47
N LEU A 373 -4.75 -20.31 11.39
CA LEU A 373 -5.95 -20.39 10.54
C LEU A 373 -7.12 -21.16 11.18
N ASP A 374 -6.92 -21.88 12.28
CA ASP A 374 -8.02 -22.58 12.98
C ASP A 374 -8.93 -21.61 13.74
N PHE A 375 -8.49 -20.36 13.90
CA PHE A 375 -9.28 -19.24 14.42
C PHE A 375 -10.24 -18.64 13.37
N VAL A 376 -10.15 -19.05 12.11
CA VAL A 376 -11.09 -18.62 11.06
C VAL A 376 -12.51 -19.06 11.40
N GLY A 377 -13.45 -18.13 11.29
CA GLY A 377 -14.85 -18.32 11.64
C GLY A 377 -15.15 -18.27 13.14
N LYS A 378 -14.15 -17.99 13.99
CA LYS A 378 -14.33 -17.90 15.45
C LYS A 378 -14.60 -16.47 15.93
N SER A 379 -15.18 -16.39 17.11
CA SER A 379 -15.47 -15.15 17.84
C SER A 379 -15.44 -15.44 19.33
N PHE A 380 -14.96 -14.47 20.12
CA PHE A 380 -14.88 -14.54 21.57
C PHE A 380 -15.48 -13.28 22.18
N THR A 381 -15.91 -13.37 23.43
CA THR A 381 -16.48 -12.24 24.20
C THR A 381 -15.69 -11.99 25.48
N LYS A 382 -15.67 -10.73 25.93
CA LYS A 382 -15.21 -10.36 27.28
C LYS A 382 -16.20 -10.85 28.33
N MET A 383 -15.83 -10.78 29.62
CA MET A 383 -16.72 -11.18 30.72
C MET A 383 -18.02 -10.39 30.78
N ASP A 384 -18.05 -9.16 30.27
CA ASP A 384 -19.24 -8.32 30.19
C ASP A 384 -20.17 -8.67 29.02
N GLY A 385 -19.79 -9.65 28.20
CA GLY A 385 -20.53 -10.10 27.02
C GLY A 385 -20.27 -9.31 25.74
N SER A 386 -19.47 -8.24 25.80
CA SER A 386 -19.06 -7.51 24.59
C SER A 386 -18.11 -8.34 23.73
N PRO A 387 -18.05 -8.12 22.40
CA PRO A 387 -17.07 -8.76 21.54
C PRO A 387 -15.64 -8.47 22.01
N LEU A 388 -14.78 -9.50 22.01
CA LEU A 388 -13.36 -9.33 22.36
C LEU A 388 -12.62 -8.48 21.32
N ASP A 389 -12.94 -8.70 20.04
CA ASP A 389 -12.45 -7.98 18.88
C ASP A 389 -13.66 -7.47 18.09
N SER A 390 -14.07 -6.23 18.37
CA SER A 390 -15.27 -5.60 17.81
C SER A 390 -15.02 -5.00 16.42
N GLU A 391 -13.84 -4.41 16.22
CA GLU A 391 -13.50 -3.72 14.96
C GLU A 391 -13.18 -4.71 13.83
N ARG A 392 -12.61 -5.88 14.16
CA ARG A 392 -12.21 -6.90 13.19
C ARG A 392 -11.29 -6.33 12.11
N LEU A 393 -10.26 -5.58 12.53
CA LEU A 393 -9.29 -5.00 11.59
C LEU A 393 -8.54 -6.08 10.81
N ILE A 394 -8.25 -5.79 9.54
CA ILE A 394 -7.40 -6.64 8.69
C ILE A 394 -5.94 -6.26 8.90
N THR A 395 -5.19 -7.13 9.57
CA THR A 395 -3.76 -6.99 9.87
C THR A 395 -3.05 -8.32 9.65
N LYS A 396 -1.72 -8.40 9.85
CA LYS A 396 -1.00 -9.69 9.91
C LYS A 396 -1.51 -10.62 11.03
N TYR A 397 -2.16 -10.08 12.06
CA TYR A 397 -2.72 -10.85 13.16
C TYR A 397 -4.14 -11.36 12.91
N SER A 398 -4.80 -10.87 11.86
CA SER A 398 -6.16 -11.24 11.46
C SER A 398 -6.36 -11.02 9.95
N PRO A 399 -5.63 -11.74 9.07
CA PRO A 399 -5.54 -11.36 7.65
C PRO A 399 -6.70 -11.87 6.79
N VAL A 400 -7.54 -12.79 7.30
CA VAL A 400 -8.59 -13.44 6.52
C VAL A 400 -9.85 -12.56 6.50
N PRO A 401 -10.32 -12.04 5.35
CA PRO A 401 -11.50 -11.19 5.30
C PRO A 401 -12.83 -11.96 5.41
N GLN A 402 -13.90 -11.26 5.82
CA GLN A 402 -15.28 -11.78 5.86
C GLN A 402 -15.93 -11.73 4.49
N ILE A 403 -16.58 -12.81 4.07
CA ILE A 403 -17.45 -12.75 2.89
C ILE A 403 -18.67 -11.88 3.21
N LYS A 404 -18.84 -10.80 2.44
CA LYS A 404 -19.96 -9.86 2.56
C LYS A 404 -21.09 -10.18 1.59
N VAL A 405 -20.75 -10.65 0.39
CA VAL A 405 -21.69 -11.11 -0.63
C VAL A 405 -21.02 -12.12 -1.56
N ILE A 406 -21.82 -12.93 -2.25
CA ILE A 406 -21.38 -13.74 -3.37
C ILE A 406 -21.89 -13.09 -4.66
N GLU A 407 -20.98 -12.76 -5.56
CA GLU A 407 -21.28 -12.08 -6.82
C GLU A 407 -21.18 -13.06 -8.00
N ASP A 408 -22.16 -13.01 -8.90
CA ASP A 408 -22.03 -13.59 -10.23
C ASP A 408 -21.36 -12.54 -11.13
N VAL A 409 -20.03 -12.50 -11.10
CA VAL A 409 -19.22 -11.54 -11.84
C VAL A 409 -19.23 -11.90 -13.31
N LYS A 410 -19.72 -10.99 -14.15
CA LYS A 410 -19.76 -11.20 -15.61
C LYS A 410 -18.36 -11.14 -16.20
N PHE A 411 -18.08 -12.07 -17.11
CA PHE A 411 -16.86 -12.08 -17.90
C PHE A 411 -17.17 -12.01 -19.40
N ILE A 412 -16.18 -11.52 -20.14
CA ILE A 412 -16.05 -11.69 -21.58
C ILE A 412 -15.00 -12.76 -21.84
N LEU A 413 -15.30 -13.67 -22.78
CA LEU A 413 -14.36 -14.65 -23.29
C LEU A 413 -14.25 -14.51 -24.80
N ILE A 414 -13.04 -14.29 -25.30
CA ILE A 414 -12.73 -14.29 -26.73
C ILE A 414 -11.94 -15.56 -27.04
N THR A 415 -12.39 -16.34 -28.02
CA THR A 415 -11.74 -17.60 -28.41
C THR A 415 -11.53 -17.73 -29.92
N PRO A 416 -10.51 -18.51 -30.35
CA PRO A 416 -10.40 -18.96 -31.73
C PRO A 416 -11.52 -19.93 -32.12
N ASN A 417 -12.08 -19.72 -33.31
CA ASN A 417 -13.14 -20.55 -33.87
C ASN A 417 -12.64 -21.97 -34.16
N GLY A 418 -13.34 -22.99 -33.64
CA GLY A 418 -13.06 -24.40 -33.96
C GLY A 418 -11.80 -24.99 -33.35
N ALA A 419 -11.23 -24.35 -32.32
CA ALA A 419 -10.06 -24.87 -31.61
C ALA A 419 -10.38 -26.21 -30.90
N PRO A 420 -9.41 -27.15 -30.83
CA PRO A 420 -9.56 -28.37 -30.03
C PRO A 420 -9.75 -28.08 -28.53
N VAL A 421 -10.43 -28.99 -27.83
CA VAL A 421 -10.56 -28.99 -26.35
C VAL A 421 -9.17 -28.97 -25.70
N GLY A 422 -8.98 -28.09 -24.72
CA GLY A 422 -7.76 -27.97 -23.91
C GLY A 422 -6.51 -27.54 -24.69
N SER A 423 -6.65 -26.81 -25.80
CA SER A 423 -5.53 -26.47 -26.68
C SER A 423 -5.17 -24.99 -26.73
N VAL A 424 -6.02 -24.11 -26.18
CA VAL A 424 -5.93 -22.66 -26.33
C VAL A 424 -5.42 -22.04 -25.03
N PRO A 425 -4.16 -21.56 -24.95
CA PRO A 425 -3.67 -20.88 -23.76
C PRO A 425 -4.49 -19.63 -23.42
N VAL A 426 -4.52 -19.24 -22.14
CA VAL A 426 -5.39 -18.17 -21.64
C VAL A 426 -4.59 -16.93 -21.30
N VAL A 427 -5.04 -15.76 -21.76
CA VAL A 427 -4.62 -14.46 -21.26
C VAL A 427 -5.75 -13.89 -20.40
N ILE A 428 -5.48 -13.67 -19.10
CA ILE A 428 -6.38 -12.90 -18.25
C ILE A 428 -6.09 -11.41 -18.51
N TYR A 429 -7.13 -10.65 -18.86
CA TYR A 429 -7.05 -9.21 -19.09
C TYR A 429 -7.77 -8.43 -17.99
N GLN A 430 -7.13 -7.37 -17.48
CA GLN A 430 -7.73 -6.41 -16.57
C GLN A 430 -7.64 -4.98 -17.11
N HIS A 431 -8.78 -4.31 -17.22
CA HIS A 431 -8.89 -2.92 -17.69
C HIS A 431 -8.41 -1.88 -16.66
N GLY A 432 -8.14 -0.67 -17.13
CA GLY A 432 -7.75 0.49 -16.30
C GLY A 432 -8.90 1.12 -15.51
N ILE A 433 -8.58 2.11 -14.67
CA ILE A 433 -9.61 2.88 -13.93
C ILE A 433 -10.56 3.56 -14.93
N THR A 434 -11.81 3.79 -14.51
CA THR A 434 -12.90 4.42 -15.30
C THR A 434 -13.34 3.67 -16.56
N SER A 435 -12.64 2.58 -16.92
CA SER A 435 -12.91 1.76 -18.10
C SER A 435 -13.78 0.55 -17.78
N VAL A 436 -14.03 -0.29 -18.79
CA VAL A 436 -14.82 -1.52 -18.72
C VAL A 436 -14.17 -2.63 -19.53
N LYS A 437 -14.45 -3.89 -19.20
CA LYS A 437 -13.94 -5.08 -19.92
C LYS A 437 -14.30 -5.08 -21.42
N GLU A 438 -15.44 -4.49 -21.80
CA GLU A 438 -15.89 -4.37 -23.20
C GLU A 438 -14.97 -3.51 -24.07
N ASN A 439 -14.21 -2.56 -23.49
CA ASN A 439 -13.30 -1.70 -24.27
C ASN A 439 -12.22 -2.52 -24.98
N LEU A 440 -11.91 -3.72 -24.48
CA LEU A 440 -11.05 -4.66 -25.19
C LEU A 440 -11.55 -4.95 -26.61
N LEU A 441 -12.87 -4.99 -26.84
CA LEU A 441 -13.46 -5.27 -28.15
C LEU A 441 -13.10 -4.21 -29.20
N ALA A 442 -12.92 -2.96 -28.77
CA ALA A 442 -12.50 -1.86 -29.65
C ALA A 442 -11.04 -2.00 -30.11
N SER A 443 -10.21 -2.72 -29.36
CA SER A 443 -8.81 -3.03 -29.72
C SER A 443 -8.66 -4.29 -30.60
N LEU A 444 -9.73 -5.04 -30.84
CA LEU A 444 -9.68 -6.27 -31.63
C LEU A 444 -9.49 -6.09 -33.15
N PRO A 445 -9.84 -4.94 -33.77
CA PRO A 445 -9.43 -4.66 -35.14
C PRO A 445 -7.92 -4.41 -35.33
N SER A 446 -7.17 -4.09 -34.25
CA SER A 446 -5.74 -3.77 -34.27
C SER A 446 -4.87 -4.93 -33.74
N SER A 447 -3.66 -4.66 -33.24
CA SER A 447 -2.64 -5.69 -32.96
C SER A 447 -2.99 -6.66 -31.81
N LEU A 448 -4.08 -6.44 -31.06
CA LEU A 448 -4.64 -7.48 -30.17
C LEU A 448 -5.16 -8.69 -30.96
N ASN A 449 -5.57 -8.47 -32.22
CA ASN A 449 -5.80 -9.51 -33.22
C ASN A 449 -4.55 -10.38 -33.41
N ASN A 450 -3.33 -9.86 -33.25
CA ASN A 450 -2.10 -10.66 -33.37
C ASN A 450 -1.92 -11.62 -32.18
N ILE A 451 -2.26 -11.20 -30.95
CA ILE A 451 -2.32 -12.10 -29.78
C ILE A 451 -3.27 -13.27 -30.05
N LEU A 452 -4.46 -12.94 -30.57
CA LEU A 452 -5.56 -13.88 -30.77
C LEU A 452 -5.39 -14.77 -32.02
N ASN A 453 -4.79 -14.25 -33.09
CA ASN A 453 -4.47 -15.00 -34.32
C ASN A 453 -3.39 -16.07 -34.11
N GLU A 454 -2.66 -16.02 -32.98
CA GLU A 454 -1.69 -17.05 -32.58
C GLU A 454 -2.28 -18.14 -31.67
N ASN A 455 -3.61 -18.26 -31.61
CA ASN A 455 -4.38 -19.27 -30.86
C ASN A 455 -4.44 -19.09 -29.34
N TYR A 456 -4.53 -17.85 -28.85
CA TYR A 456 -4.82 -17.54 -27.44
C TYR A 456 -6.31 -17.22 -27.22
N ALA A 457 -6.80 -17.46 -26.01
CA ALA A 457 -8.08 -16.95 -25.52
C ALA A 457 -7.84 -15.76 -24.60
N VAL A 458 -8.75 -14.78 -24.60
CA VAL A 458 -8.72 -13.66 -23.64
C VAL A 458 -9.94 -13.71 -22.75
N LEU A 459 -9.72 -13.69 -21.44
CA LEU A 459 -10.75 -13.69 -20.41
C LEU A 459 -10.66 -12.40 -19.59
N ALA A 460 -11.75 -11.64 -19.51
CA ALA A 460 -11.79 -10.33 -18.86
C ALA A 460 -13.01 -10.16 -17.94
N ILE A 461 -12.81 -9.51 -16.80
CA ILE A 461 -13.85 -9.12 -15.83
C ILE A 461 -13.74 -7.63 -15.49
N ASP A 462 -14.83 -7.05 -14.99
CA ASP A 462 -14.79 -5.67 -14.50
C ASP A 462 -14.15 -5.58 -13.10
N LEU A 463 -13.37 -4.53 -12.88
CA LEU A 463 -12.94 -4.10 -11.55
C LEU A 463 -14.18 -3.85 -10.65
N PRO A 464 -14.04 -3.96 -9.32
CA PRO A 464 -15.10 -3.55 -8.41
C PRO A 464 -15.60 -2.13 -8.73
N LEU A 465 -16.92 -1.92 -8.64
CA LEU A 465 -17.60 -0.64 -8.91
C LEU A 465 -17.50 -0.11 -10.36
N HIS A 466 -16.88 -0.85 -11.30
CA HIS A 466 -16.84 -0.48 -12.72
C HIS A 466 -17.85 -1.30 -13.53
N GLY A 467 -18.24 -0.80 -14.70
CA GLY A 467 -19.04 -1.53 -15.68
C GLY A 467 -20.26 -2.24 -15.07
N ASP A 468 -20.34 -3.56 -15.28
CA ASP A 468 -21.44 -4.40 -14.78
C ASP A 468 -21.48 -4.54 -13.25
N ARG A 469 -20.45 -4.05 -12.55
CA ARG A 469 -20.33 -4.10 -11.09
C ARG A 469 -20.71 -2.79 -10.40
N ALA A 470 -21.27 -1.84 -11.14
CA ALA A 470 -21.89 -0.65 -10.58
C ALA A 470 -22.97 -0.97 -9.53
N LEU A 471 -23.20 -0.04 -8.61
CA LEU A 471 -24.20 -0.12 -7.56
C LEU A 471 -25.40 0.79 -7.87
N ALA A 472 -26.48 0.63 -7.09
CA ALA A 472 -27.70 1.45 -7.17
C ALA A 472 -28.29 1.59 -8.59
N GLY A 473 -28.21 0.53 -9.40
CA GLY A 473 -28.73 0.54 -10.77
C GLY A 473 -27.90 1.38 -11.75
N GLY A 474 -26.62 1.61 -11.45
CA GLY A 474 -25.67 2.31 -12.32
C GLY A 474 -25.32 3.73 -11.88
N THR A 475 -25.91 4.24 -10.78
CA THR A 475 -25.63 5.60 -10.32
C THR A 475 -24.35 5.71 -9.48
N ILE A 476 -23.87 4.60 -8.94
CA ILE A 476 -22.59 4.51 -8.24
C ILE A 476 -21.70 3.63 -9.10
N ILE A 477 -20.88 4.26 -9.92
CA ILE A 477 -19.99 3.63 -10.89
C ILE A 477 -18.70 4.44 -10.95
N ALA A 478 -17.56 3.76 -11.10
CA ALA A 478 -16.30 4.39 -11.41
C ALA A 478 -16.16 4.47 -12.94
N ASP A 479 -16.52 5.62 -13.50
CA ASP A 479 -16.41 5.99 -14.91
C ASP A 479 -15.65 7.32 -15.05
N GLU A 480 -15.56 7.85 -16.28
CA GLU A 480 -14.77 9.05 -16.59
C GLU A 480 -15.20 10.27 -15.76
N ASP A 481 -16.50 10.39 -15.48
CA ASP A 481 -17.05 11.47 -14.66
C ASP A 481 -16.87 11.22 -13.14
N ASN A 482 -16.67 9.97 -12.72
CA ASN A 482 -16.75 9.55 -11.31
C ASN A 482 -15.56 8.68 -10.85
N ALA A 483 -14.35 8.92 -11.34
CA ALA A 483 -13.14 8.17 -11.01
C ALA A 483 -12.91 8.00 -9.48
N GLY A 484 -13.33 8.98 -8.68
CA GLY A 484 -13.21 8.98 -7.22
C GLY A 484 -14.01 7.88 -6.51
N VAL A 485 -15.02 7.27 -7.16
CA VAL A 485 -15.86 6.20 -6.59
C VAL A 485 -15.02 4.98 -6.19
N PHE A 486 -14.02 4.62 -6.99
CA PHE A 486 -13.15 3.49 -6.70
C PHE A 486 -12.04 3.84 -5.71
N MET A 487 -11.36 4.98 -5.90
CA MET A 487 -10.21 5.35 -5.06
C MET A 487 -10.62 5.80 -3.66
N ASN A 488 -11.83 6.34 -3.50
CA ASN A 488 -12.45 6.72 -2.24
C ASN A 488 -11.51 7.47 -1.29
N PHE A 489 -11.00 8.62 -1.74
CA PHE A 489 -10.09 9.46 -0.93
C PHE A 489 -10.74 10.00 0.35
N GLY A 490 -12.07 10.04 0.41
CA GLY A 490 -12.80 10.39 1.62
C GLY A 490 -12.84 9.27 2.66
N TYR A 491 -12.56 8.02 2.30
CA TYR A 491 -12.45 6.86 3.20
C TYR A 491 -11.33 5.92 2.71
N LEU A 492 -10.08 6.30 2.99
CA LEU A 492 -8.87 5.62 2.54
C LEU A 492 -8.84 4.10 2.77
N PRO A 493 -9.32 3.55 3.91
CA PRO A 493 -9.34 2.10 4.13
C PRO A 493 -10.23 1.36 3.13
N VAL A 494 -11.33 1.97 2.67
CA VAL A 494 -12.20 1.40 1.63
C VAL A 494 -11.52 1.47 0.26
N GLY A 495 -10.84 2.57 -0.06
CA GLY A 495 -10.03 2.66 -1.29
C GLY A 495 -8.95 1.59 -1.38
N ARG A 496 -8.22 1.35 -0.27
CA ARG A 496 -7.28 0.21 -0.12
C ARG A 496 -7.96 -1.12 -0.39
N ASP A 497 -9.15 -1.31 0.15
CA ASP A 497 -9.85 -2.59 0.11
C ASP A 497 -10.53 -2.81 -1.26
N ASN A 498 -10.85 -1.76 -2.02
CA ASN A 498 -11.23 -1.85 -3.43
C ASN A 498 -10.08 -2.40 -4.29
N LEU A 499 -8.84 -1.95 -4.05
CA LEU A 499 -7.63 -2.51 -4.69
C LEU A 499 -7.44 -3.97 -4.30
N ARG A 500 -7.56 -4.31 -3.02
CA ARG A 500 -7.46 -5.71 -2.56
C ARG A 500 -8.55 -6.59 -3.16
N GLN A 501 -9.78 -6.10 -3.30
CA GLN A 501 -10.86 -6.85 -3.92
C GLN A 501 -10.59 -7.13 -5.40
N ALA A 502 -10.08 -6.16 -6.14
CA ALA A 502 -9.68 -6.38 -7.53
C ALA A 502 -8.66 -7.53 -7.65
N VAL A 503 -7.66 -7.58 -6.77
CA VAL A 503 -6.69 -8.69 -6.75
C VAL A 503 -7.33 -10.00 -6.28
N ALA A 504 -8.20 -9.96 -5.27
CA ALA A 504 -8.93 -11.14 -4.79
C ALA A 504 -9.82 -11.77 -5.86
N ASP A 505 -10.46 -10.94 -6.68
CA ASP A 505 -11.28 -11.39 -7.81
C ASP A 505 -10.41 -12.09 -8.86
N LEU A 506 -9.21 -11.58 -9.14
CA LEU A 506 -8.26 -12.21 -10.07
C LEU A 506 -7.69 -13.54 -9.53
N ILE A 507 -7.41 -13.62 -8.23
CA ILE A 507 -7.04 -14.88 -7.55
C ILE A 507 -8.17 -15.90 -7.70
N GLY A 508 -9.41 -15.47 -7.43
CA GLY A 508 -10.60 -16.30 -7.55
C GLY A 508 -10.87 -16.74 -8.99
N LEU A 509 -10.72 -15.84 -9.97
CA LEU A 509 -10.86 -16.12 -11.40
C LEU A 509 -9.82 -17.15 -11.86
N ARG A 510 -8.54 -16.96 -11.50
CA ARG A 510 -7.48 -17.92 -11.83
C ARG A 510 -7.72 -19.28 -11.17
N GLY A 511 -8.18 -19.29 -9.91
CA GLY A 511 -8.58 -20.50 -9.20
C GLY A 511 -9.75 -21.22 -9.89
N ALA A 512 -10.77 -20.47 -10.32
CA ALA A 512 -11.96 -20.97 -11.00
C ALA A 512 -11.64 -21.70 -12.32
N LEU A 513 -10.60 -21.29 -13.05
CA LEU A 513 -10.18 -21.99 -14.28
C LEU A 513 -9.85 -23.48 -14.04
N ASN A 514 -9.43 -23.86 -12.83
CA ASN A 514 -9.16 -25.27 -12.49
C ASN A 514 -10.44 -26.12 -12.36
N LEU A 515 -11.62 -25.48 -12.33
CA LEU A 515 -12.92 -26.15 -12.23
C LEU A 515 -13.58 -26.37 -13.59
N ILE A 516 -12.97 -25.88 -14.68
CA ILE A 516 -13.47 -26.14 -16.04
C ILE A 516 -13.34 -27.65 -16.32
N PRO A 517 -14.44 -28.36 -16.63
CA PRO A 517 -14.40 -29.79 -16.87
C PRO A 517 -13.67 -30.09 -18.18
N ALA A 518 -12.88 -31.17 -18.21
CA ALA A 518 -12.19 -31.64 -19.41
C ALA A 518 -13.10 -32.37 -20.42
N THR A 519 -14.42 -32.11 -20.39
CA THR A 519 -15.42 -32.78 -21.23
C THR A 519 -16.08 -31.78 -22.17
N PRO A 520 -16.20 -32.08 -23.48
CA PRO A 520 -16.85 -31.19 -24.45
C PRO A 520 -18.32 -30.89 -24.09
N GLY A 521 -18.71 -29.63 -24.12
CA GLY A 521 -20.03 -29.13 -23.75
C GLY A 521 -20.17 -27.60 -23.64
N SER A 522 -19.07 -26.84 -23.61
CA SER A 522 -19.06 -25.37 -23.55
C SER A 522 -17.86 -24.74 -24.26
N GLU A 523 -17.91 -23.44 -24.50
CA GLU A 523 -16.80 -22.68 -25.09
C GLU A 523 -15.62 -22.49 -24.13
N LEU A 524 -15.77 -22.84 -22.84
CA LEU A 524 -14.66 -22.88 -21.89
C LEU A 524 -13.76 -24.10 -22.09
N ASP A 525 -14.24 -25.15 -22.75
CA ASP A 525 -13.51 -26.41 -22.82
C ASP A 525 -12.29 -26.34 -23.74
N VAL A 526 -12.19 -25.33 -24.60
CA VAL A 526 -11.03 -25.13 -25.48
C VAL A 526 -9.80 -24.63 -24.72
N LEU A 527 -9.97 -24.12 -23.51
CA LEU A 527 -8.93 -23.45 -22.74
C LEU A 527 -7.90 -24.45 -22.18
N ASP A 528 -6.62 -24.21 -22.46
CA ASP A 528 -5.47 -24.84 -21.81
C ASP A 528 -5.17 -24.08 -20.50
N THR A 529 -5.84 -24.47 -19.42
CA THR A 529 -5.75 -23.81 -18.10
C THR A 529 -4.41 -24.06 -17.39
N SER A 530 -3.53 -24.87 -17.98
CA SER A 530 -2.15 -25.03 -17.52
C SER A 530 -1.20 -23.94 -18.04
N LYS A 531 -1.63 -23.18 -19.07
CA LYS A 531 -0.89 -22.07 -19.65
C LYS A 531 -1.69 -20.79 -19.53
N VAL A 532 -1.38 -20.01 -18.52
CA VAL A 532 -2.11 -18.76 -18.23
C VAL A 532 -1.12 -17.62 -18.15
N SER A 533 -1.36 -16.58 -18.94
CA SER A 533 -0.60 -15.32 -18.93
C SER A 533 -1.52 -14.17 -18.49
N PHE A 534 -0.92 -13.02 -18.17
CA PHE A 534 -1.66 -11.84 -17.73
C PHE A 534 -1.34 -10.62 -18.59
N LEU A 535 -2.36 -9.81 -18.88
CA LEU A 535 -2.24 -8.48 -19.47
C LEU A 535 -3.06 -7.50 -18.64
N GLY A 536 -2.43 -6.42 -18.17
CA GLY A 536 -3.12 -5.32 -17.53
C GLY A 536 -2.80 -3.98 -18.17
N HIS A 537 -3.75 -3.06 -18.11
CA HIS A 537 -3.57 -1.65 -18.46
C HIS A 537 -3.83 -0.77 -17.23
N SER A 538 -2.97 0.21 -16.97
CA SER A 538 -3.18 1.22 -15.91
C SER A 538 -3.45 0.58 -14.54
N LEU A 539 -4.57 0.90 -13.89
CA LEU A 539 -5.02 0.25 -12.65
C LEU A 539 -5.12 -1.29 -12.76
N GLY A 540 -5.49 -1.82 -13.93
CA GLY A 540 -5.48 -3.26 -14.21
C GLY A 540 -4.07 -3.84 -14.24
N ALA A 541 -3.07 -3.08 -14.70
CA ALA A 541 -1.67 -3.46 -14.59
C ALA A 541 -1.17 -3.40 -13.14
N MET A 542 -1.57 -2.38 -12.37
CA MET A 542 -1.21 -2.23 -10.95
C MET A 542 -1.76 -3.39 -10.11
N THR A 543 -3.03 -3.74 -10.29
CA THR A 543 -3.65 -4.92 -9.64
C THR A 543 -3.05 -6.23 -10.15
N GLY A 544 -2.63 -6.30 -11.41
CA GLY A 544 -1.87 -7.42 -11.97
C GLY A 544 -0.49 -7.64 -11.33
N ILE A 545 0.24 -6.57 -11.02
CA ILE A 545 1.51 -6.64 -10.28
C ILE A 545 1.26 -7.21 -8.88
N SER A 546 0.25 -6.69 -8.19
CA SER A 546 -0.16 -7.18 -6.87
C SER A 546 -0.63 -8.64 -6.90
N LEU A 547 -1.31 -9.07 -7.98
CA LEU A 547 -1.67 -10.46 -8.23
C LEU A 547 -0.41 -11.33 -8.37
N GLN A 548 0.50 -10.97 -9.27
CA GLN A 548 1.72 -11.74 -9.54
C GLN A 548 2.54 -11.92 -8.25
N ALA A 549 2.76 -10.84 -7.50
CA ALA A 549 3.42 -10.85 -6.20
C ALA A 549 2.75 -11.80 -5.20
N THR A 550 1.42 -11.86 -5.19
CA THR A 550 0.65 -12.70 -4.26
C THR A 550 0.72 -14.18 -4.64
N ILE A 551 0.55 -14.51 -5.93
CA ILE A 551 0.52 -15.90 -6.38
C ILE A 551 1.89 -16.58 -6.31
N GLU A 552 2.99 -15.82 -6.38
CA GLU A 552 4.34 -16.37 -6.26
C GLU A 552 4.76 -16.67 -4.81
N ARG A 553 4.11 -16.02 -3.83
CA ARG A 553 4.34 -16.33 -2.42
C ARG A 553 3.92 -17.77 -2.13
N GLN A 554 4.89 -18.59 -1.71
CA GLN A 554 4.71 -20.03 -1.55
C GLN A 554 3.80 -20.38 -0.36
N MET A 555 2.79 -21.21 -0.63
CA MET A 555 1.98 -21.90 0.38
C MET A 555 2.50 -23.33 0.61
N PRO A 556 2.14 -23.99 1.73
CA PRO A 556 2.49 -25.40 1.96
C PRO A 556 2.01 -26.37 0.87
N SER A 557 0.90 -26.06 0.19
CA SER A 557 0.31 -26.85 -0.90
C SER A 557 -0.64 -26.00 -1.74
N GLY A 558 -0.90 -26.38 -3.01
CA GLY A 558 -1.90 -25.74 -3.86
C GLY A 558 -1.42 -24.47 -4.57
N ASN A 559 -0.11 -24.27 -4.73
CA ASN A 559 0.45 -23.11 -5.45
C ASN A 559 0.14 -23.18 -6.95
N GLU A 560 0.16 -24.40 -7.50
CA GLU A 560 -0.11 -24.71 -8.91
C GLU A 560 -1.50 -24.27 -9.39
N LEU A 561 -2.46 -24.10 -8.47
CA LEU A 561 -3.80 -23.62 -8.77
C LEU A 561 -3.82 -22.17 -9.29
N PHE A 562 -2.75 -21.40 -9.01
CA PHE A 562 -2.72 -19.95 -9.24
C PHE A 562 -1.64 -19.50 -10.23
N SER A 563 -0.86 -20.42 -10.80
CA SER A 563 0.27 -20.08 -11.65
C SER A 563 -0.12 -19.22 -12.85
N ILE A 564 0.61 -18.13 -13.04
CA ILE A 564 0.61 -17.26 -14.23
C ILE A 564 2.07 -17.22 -14.71
N ASP A 565 2.28 -17.63 -15.95
CA ASP A 565 3.60 -17.92 -16.51
C ASP A 565 4.39 -16.65 -16.84
N LYS A 566 3.67 -15.59 -17.23
CA LYS A 566 4.22 -14.31 -17.66
C LYS A 566 3.17 -13.22 -17.61
N ALA A 567 3.60 -11.98 -17.37
CA ALA A 567 2.71 -10.84 -17.25
C ALA A 567 3.22 -9.61 -18.03
N ALA A 568 2.29 -8.97 -18.76
CA ALA A 568 2.51 -7.72 -19.44
C ALA A 568 1.72 -6.59 -18.75
N PHE A 569 2.39 -5.48 -18.48
CA PHE A 569 1.85 -4.34 -17.73
C PHE A 569 2.01 -3.05 -18.55
N ALA A 570 0.91 -2.49 -19.04
CA ALA A 570 0.94 -1.26 -19.81
C ALA A 570 0.59 -0.04 -18.94
N ASN A 571 1.50 0.93 -18.87
CA ASN A 571 1.38 2.20 -18.16
C ASN A 571 0.92 2.09 -16.68
N PRO A 572 1.47 1.17 -15.84
CA PRO A 572 1.20 1.18 -14.39
C PRO A 572 2.04 2.24 -13.67
N GLY A 573 1.70 2.53 -12.41
CA GLY A 573 2.54 3.33 -11.52
C GLY A 573 2.52 2.83 -10.08
N GLY A 574 3.50 3.27 -9.28
CA GLY A 574 3.60 3.05 -7.84
C GLY A 574 3.35 4.33 -7.03
N GLY A 575 3.15 4.19 -5.72
CA GLY A 575 2.93 5.34 -4.84
C GLY A 575 1.61 6.04 -5.15
N ILE A 576 0.50 5.31 -4.99
CA ILE A 576 -0.83 5.69 -5.51
C ILE A 576 -1.28 7.13 -5.18
N PRO A 577 -1.16 7.64 -3.95
CA PRO A 577 -1.54 9.03 -3.65
C PRO A 577 -0.65 10.04 -4.39
N TYR A 578 0.65 9.75 -4.50
CA TYR A 578 1.60 10.62 -5.18
C TYR A 578 1.33 10.69 -6.67
N LEU A 579 1.11 9.54 -7.31
CA LEU A 579 0.81 9.53 -8.74
C LEU A 579 -0.53 10.23 -9.03
N LEU A 580 -1.56 10.01 -8.20
CA LEU A 580 -2.88 10.61 -8.44
C LEU A 580 -2.89 12.12 -8.21
N LEU A 581 -2.18 12.61 -7.19
CA LEU A 581 -2.07 14.05 -6.93
C LEU A 581 -1.20 14.79 -7.96
N ASN A 582 -0.29 14.10 -8.65
CA ASN A 582 0.55 14.67 -9.71
C ASN A 582 0.08 14.31 -11.13
N SER A 583 -1.03 13.58 -11.27
CA SER A 583 -1.66 13.28 -12.55
C SER A 583 -2.18 14.58 -13.19
N GLU A 584 -1.92 14.78 -14.49
CA GLU A 584 -2.49 15.92 -15.21
C GLU A 584 -4.00 15.76 -15.38
N GLU A 585 -4.46 14.53 -15.63
CA GLU A 585 -5.87 14.19 -15.81
C GLU A 585 -6.66 14.23 -14.49
N PHE A 586 -6.16 13.55 -13.44
CA PHE A 586 -6.90 13.38 -12.19
C PHE A 586 -6.50 14.34 -11.07
N GLY A 587 -5.29 14.88 -11.10
CA GLY A 587 -4.71 15.61 -9.96
C GLY A 587 -5.51 16.84 -9.58
N GLY A 588 -6.05 17.58 -10.55
CA GLY A 588 -6.90 18.74 -10.30
C GLY A 588 -8.17 18.40 -9.53
N THR A 589 -8.88 17.34 -9.94
CA THR A 589 -10.09 16.85 -9.27
C THR A 589 -9.80 16.34 -7.86
N VAL A 590 -8.72 15.57 -7.67
CA VAL A 590 -8.34 15.07 -6.35
C VAL A 590 -7.97 16.23 -5.42
N LYS A 591 -7.14 17.17 -5.90
CA LYS A 591 -6.73 18.36 -5.14
C LYS A 591 -7.91 19.28 -4.83
N HIS A 592 -8.88 19.42 -5.74
CA HIS A 592 -10.14 20.13 -5.49
C HIS A 592 -10.89 19.53 -4.30
N GLY A 593 -11.18 18.23 -4.35
CA GLY A 593 -11.92 17.54 -3.29
C GLY A 593 -11.24 17.65 -1.93
N LEU A 594 -9.92 17.38 -1.88
CA LEU A 594 -9.16 17.45 -0.63
C LEU A 594 -9.11 18.86 -0.05
N LEU A 595 -8.80 19.86 -0.89
CA LEU A 595 -8.64 21.23 -0.40
C LEU A 595 -9.98 21.82 0.08
N LYS A 596 -11.10 21.38 -0.51
CA LYS A 596 -12.45 21.78 -0.11
C LYS A 596 -12.79 21.34 1.32
N GLU A 597 -12.33 20.17 1.74
CA GLU A 597 -12.59 19.66 3.10
C GLU A 597 -11.75 20.35 4.17
N VAL A 598 -10.51 20.74 3.84
CA VAL A 598 -9.54 21.24 4.83
C VAL A 598 -9.37 22.76 4.85
N SER A 599 -9.86 23.48 3.82
CA SER A 599 -9.74 24.94 3.71
C SER A 599 -11.10 25.59 3.50
N SER A 600 -11.60 26.30 4.51
CA SER A 600 -12.86 27.05 4.41
C SER A 600 -12.83 28.14 3.34
N VAL A 601 -11.66 28.77 3.12
CA VAL A 601 -11.45 29.76 2.06
C VAL A 601 -11.61 29.11 0.69
N TYR A 602 -10.99 27.95 0.48
CA TYR A 602 -11.12 27.24 -0.78
C TYR A 602 -12.54 26.66 -0.94
N ALA A 603 -13.17 26.18 0.12
CA ALA A 603 -14.54 25.68 0.08
C ALA A 603 -15.54 26.74 -0.44
N GLU A 604 -15.37 28.01 -0.04
CA GLU A 604 -16.16 29.12 -0.58
C GLU A 604 -15.90 29.35 -2.07
N HIS A 605 -14.62 29.34 -2.49
CA HIS A 605 -14.25 29.43 -3.91
C HIS A 605 -14.82 28.28 -4.74
N ALA A 606 -14.70 27.05 -4.25
CA ALA A 606 -15.22 25.84 -4.87
C ALA A 606 -16.74 25.92 -5.07
N ASN A 607 -17.49 26.40 -4.07
CA ASN A 607 -18.94 26.59 -4.20
C ASN A 607 -19.30 27.58 -5.32
N ASN A 608 -18.51 28.65 -5.51
CA ASN A 608 -18.71 29.59 -6.61
C ASN A 608 -18.40 28.96 -7.97
N CYS A 609 -17.38 28.10 -8.06
CA CYS A 609 -17.09 27.34 -9.28
C CYS A 609 -18.25 26.40 -9.64
N THR A 610 -18.83 25.69 -8.66
CA THR A 610 -19.97 24.80 -8.88
C THR A 610 -21.17 25.57 -9.44
N LEU A 611 -21.47 26.76 -8.88
CA LEU A 611 -22.53 27.63 -9.39
C LEU A 611 -22.25 28.15 -10.81
N ALA A 612 -20.98 28.28 -11.18
CA ALA A 612 -20.52 28.64 -12.52
C ALA A 612 -20.34 27.45 -13.48
N SER A 613 -20.61 26.22 -13.01
CA SER A 613 -20.44 24.97 -13.77
C SER A 613 -19.02 24.76 -14.32
N TYR A 614 -17.99 25.20 -13.57
CA TYR A 614 -16.61 24.80 -13.86
C TYR A 614 -16.35 23.38 -13.38
N SER A 615 -15.52 22.64 -14.12
CA SER A 615 -14.99 21.36 -13.64
C SER A 615 -14.07 21.56 -12.44
N ASP A 616 -13.94 20.52 -11.62
CA ASP A 616 -13.13 20.54 -10.41
C ASP A 616 -11.67 20.91 -10.70
N THR A 617 -11.08 20.31 -11.74
CA THR A 617 -9.72 20.64 -12.23
C THR A 617 -9.58 22.11 -12.61
N VAL A 618 -10.52 22.66 -13.40
CA VAL A 618 -10.48 24.07 -13.81
C VAL A 618 -10.61 24.99 -12.59
N CYS A 619 -11.50 24.65 -11.67
CA CYS A 619 -11.71 25.42 -10.44
C CYS A 619 -10.44 25.47 -9.56
N PHE A 620 -9.83 24.31 -9.33
CA PHE A 620 -8.59 24.20 -8.57
C PHE A 620 -7.43 24.93 -9.23
N ASN A 621 -7.18 24.68 -10.51
CA ASN A 621 -6.05 25.28 -11.23
C ASN A 621 -6.16 26.80 -11.28
N ALA A 622 -7.36 27.35 -11.46
CA ALA A 622 -7.59 28.80 -11.42
C ALA A 622 -7.28 29.40 -10.03
N PHE A 623 -7.75 28.76 -8.96
CA PHE A 623 -7.47 29.20 -7.59
C PHE A 623 -5.98 29.14 -7.29
N TYR A 624 -5.36 27.98 -7.50
CA TYR A 624 -3.95 27.77 -7.19
C TYR A 624 -3.06 28.68 -8.05
N GLY A 625 -3.39 28.88 -9.32
CA GLY A 625 -2.70 29.82 -10.21
C GLY A 625 -2.80 31.27 -9.76
N SER A 626 -3.89 31.67 -9.08
CA SER A 626 -4.11 33.04 -8.60
C SER A 626 -3.32 33.42 -7.35
N LEU A 627 -2.77 32.43 -6.62
CA LEU A 627 -1.98 32.69 -5.41
C LEU A 627 -0.62 33.31 -5.77
N ASP A 628 -0.24 34.39 -5.09
CA ASP A 628 1.02 35.10 -5.30
C ASP A 628 2.24 34.16 -5.13
N LEU A 629 3.07 34.08 -6.17
CA LEU A 629 4.34 33.37 -6.13
C LEU A 629 5.48 34.30 -5.66
N PRO A 630 6.33 33.89 -4.70
CA PRO A 630 6.12 32.83 -3.71
C PRO A 630 6.39 33.31 -2.28
N ALA A 631 5.64 32.81 -1.28
CA ALA A 631 6.26 32.58 0.02
C ALA A 631 5.44 31.68 0.96
N LYS A 632 4.11 31.86 1.07
CA LYS A 632 3.39 31.26 2.20
C LYS A 632 2.16 30.43 1.82
N ASP A 633 1.29 30.94 0.97
CA ASP A 633 -0.03 30.30 0.76
C ASP A 633 0.07 29.02 -0.10
N LYS A 634 0.82 29.06 -1.21
CA LYS A 634 1.10 27.84 -2.00
C LYS A 634 1.85 26.80 -1.19
N LEU A 635 2.89 27.21 -0.47
CA LEU A 635 3.68 26.31 0.39
C LEU A 635 2.81 25.63 1.46
N SER A 636 1.86 26.36 2.06
CA SER A 636 0.92 25.79 3.03
C SER A 636 0.00 24.75 2.40
N ILE A 637 -0.49 24.99 1.18
CA ILE A 637 -1.32 24.04 0.43
C ILE A 637 -0.51 22.81 0.04
N ASP A 638 0.70 23.01 -0.48
CA ASP A 638 1.62 21.93 -0.88
C ASP A 638 1.99 21.04 0.32
N THR A 639 2.24 21.66 1.49
CA THR A 639 2.49 20.92 2.75
C THR A 639 1.27 20.11 3.18
N THR A 640 0.07 20.62 2.93
CA THR A 640 -1.19 19.89 3.21
C THR A 640 -1.32 18.67 2.30
N PHE A 641 -1.03 18.82 1.00
CA PHE A 641 -1.04 17.69 0.07
C PHE A 641 0.06 16.66 0.38
N GLN A 642 1.25 17.10 0.78
CA GLN A 642 2.32 16.21 1.22
C GLN A 642 1.90 15.40 2.45
N SER A 643 1.32 16.05 3.46
CA SER A 643 0.88 15.40 4.69
C SER A 643 -0.24 14.40 4.42
N PHE A 644 -1.20 14.76 3.56
CA PHE A 644 -2.25 13.86 3.10
C PHE A 644 -1.65 12.66 2.36
N ALA A 645 -0.72 12.87 1.42
CA ALA A 645 -0.11 11.79 0.65
C ALA A 645 0.65 10.79 1.54
N VAL A 646 1.34 11.26 2.59
CA VAL A 646 2.00 10.39 3.56
C VAL A 646 1.00 9.52 4.33
N ALA A 647 -0.09 10.11 4.81
CA ALA A 647 -1.14 9.37 5.51
C ALA A 647 -1.86 8.38 4.58
N ALA A 648 -2.23 8.83 3.39
CA ALA A 648 -2.87 8.01 2.36
C ALA A 648 -1.97 6.85 1.94
N GLN A 649 -0.67 7.09 1.73
CA GLN A 649 0.26 6.03 1.35
C GLN A 649 0.45 5.05 2.50
N THR A 650 0.47 5.52 3.76
CA THR A 650 0.50 4.62 4.92
C THR A 650 -0.68 3.65 4.93
N VAL A 651 -1.89 4.13 4.63
CA VAL A 651 -3.09 3.28 4.56
C VAL A 651 -3.05 2.36 3.34
N LEU A 652 -2.73 2.89 2.15
CA LEU A 652 -2.73 2.15 0.89
C LEU A 652 -1.54 1.21 0.73
N GLU A 653 -0.47 1.36 1.52
CA GLU A 653 0.81 0.65 1.41
C GLU A 653 0.64 -0.86 1.21
N THR A 654 -0.30 -1.44 1.95
CA THR A 654 -0.52 -2.89 1.94
C THR A 654 -1.18 -3.43 0.67
N ALA A 655 -1.62 -2.54 -0.23
CA ALA A 655 -2.22 -2.84 -1.54
C ALA A 655 -1.47 -2.14 -2.70
N ASP A 656 -0.45 -1.34 -2.41
CA ASP A 656 0.30 -0.57 -3.40
C ASP A 656 1.16 -1.50 -4.29
N PRO A 657 1.14 -1.31 -5.63
CA PRO A 657 1.90 -2.16 -6.53
C PRO A 657 3.42 -2.03 -6.34
N PHE A 658 3.95 -0.87 -5.92
CA PHE A 658 5.38 -0.71 -5.63
C PHE A 658 5.79 -1.54 -4.40
N ALA A 659 4.97 -1.51 -3.35
CA ALA A 659 5.19 -2.29 -2.14
C ALA A 659 5.20 -3.80 -2.42
N LEU A 660 4.31 -4.26 -3.31
CA LEU A 660 4.15 -5.67 -3.63
C LEU A 660 5.10 -6.17 -4.72
N ALA A 661 5.51 -5.32 -5.66
CA ALA A 661 6.41 -5.67 -6.77
C ALA A 661 7.70 -6.36 -6.31
N ARG A 662 8.24 -6.00 -5.13
CA ARG A 662 9.44 -6.63 -4.55
C ARG A 662 9.32 -8.12 -4.27
N LYS A 663 8.08 -8.64 -4.22
CA LYS A 663 7.79 -10.06 -3.97
C LYS A 663 7.69 -10.88 -5.26
N ILE A 664 7.82 -10.24 -6.43
CA ILE A 664 7.87 -10.93 -7.72
C ILE A 664 9.30 -11.43 -7.94
N SER A 665 9.44 -12.71 -8.23
CA SER A 665 10.70 -13.40 -8.51
C SER A 665 11.44 -12.76 -9.67
N ASP A 666 12.76 -12.66 -9.54
CA ASP A 666 13.67 -12.19 -10.59
C ASP A 666 13.61 -13.07 -11.86
N THR A 667 13.11 -14.30 -11.75
CA THR A 667 12.98 -15.23 -12.88
C THR A 667 11.65 -15.14 -13.62
N THR A 668 10.62 -14.52 -13.02
CA THR A 668 9.30 -14.41 -13.66
C THR A 668 9.39 -13.46 -14.85
N PRO A 669 9.00 -13.89 -16.07
CA PRO A 669 8.97 -13.01 -17.23
C PRO A 669 7.95 -11.88 -17.03
N ILE A 670 8.46 -10.64 -17.08
CA ILE A 670 7.66 -9.42 -16.95
C ILE A 670 8.01 -8.48 -18.11
N TYR A 671 6.98 -7.98 -18.78
CA TYR A 671 7.08 -6.86 -19.71
C TYR A 671 6.31 -5.67 -19.13
N LEU A 672 6.92 -4.48 -19.11
CA LEU A 672 6.24 -3.25 -18.70
C LEU A 672 6.47 -2.14 -19.72
N ALA A 673 5.41 -1.48 -20.17
CA ALA A 673 5.52 -0.33 -21.05
C ALA A 673 5.18 0.98 -20.33
N GLN A 674 5.89 2.04 -20.68
CA GLN A 674 5.63 3.41 -20.29
C GLN A 674 5.54 4.26 -21.54
N VAL A 675 4.52 5.11 -21.60
CA VAL A 675 4.44 6.23 -22.55
C VAL A 675 5.09 7.46 -21.93
N ASN A 676 6.02 8.09 -22.65
CA ASN A 676 6.67 9.32 -22.22
C ASN A 676 5.66 10.48 -22.16
N GLY A 677 5.62 11.19 -21.03
CA GLY A 677 4.67 12.29 -20.85
C GLY A 677 3.21 11.85 -20.66
N ASP A 678 2.99 10.60 -20.24
CA ASP A 678 1.68 10.08 -19.87
C ASP A 678 0.96 11.03 -18.89
N THR A 679 -0.20 11.53 -19.29
CA THR A 679 -0.99 12.54 -18.57
C THR A 679 -1.78 11.93 -17.40
N VAL A 680 -1.96 10.62 -17.40
CA VAL A 680 -2.71 9.89 -16.36
C VAL A 680 -1.77 9.41 -15.27
N ILE A 681 -0.72 8.68 -15.66
CA ILE A 681 0.28 8.15 -14.73
C ILE A 681 1.61 8.85 -14.96
N PRO A 682 2.05 9.76 -14.06
CA PRO A 682 3.33 10.41 -14.22
C PRO A 682 4.46 9.37 -14.26
N ASN A 683 5.41 9.56 -15.18
CA ASN A 683 6.52 8.63 -15.31
C ASN A 683 7.39 8.59 -14.04
N ASN A 684 7.58 9.73 -13.38
CA ASN A 684 8.19 9.84 -12.05
C ASN A 684 7.68 11.12 -11.34
N THR A 685 8.01 11.26 -10.05
CA THR A 685 7.86 12.55 -9.35
C THR A 685 9.23 13.15 -9.02
N THR A 686 9.33 14.48 -9.01
CA THR A 686 10.57 15.21 -8.72
C THR A 686 10.32 16.29 -7.66
N GLN A 687 11.33 16.63 -6.86
CA GLN A 687 11.19 17.71 -5.88
C GLN A 687 10.93 19.09 -6.52
N ALA A 688 11.33 19.27 -7.78
CA ALA A 688 11.18 20.54 -8.48
C ALA A 688 9.76 20.75 -9.01
N ASP A 689 9.14 19.68 -9.52
CA ASP A 689 7.93 19.77 -10.32
C ASP A 689 6.74 19.00 -9.72
N SER A 690 6.93 18.29 -8.60
CA SER A 690 5.89 17.49 -7.97
C SER A 690 5.56 17.97 -6.56
N SER A 691 4.28 18.20 -6.34
CA SER A 691 3.69 18.53 -5.05
C SER A 691 2.38 17.74 -4.94
N PRO A 692 2.37 16.63 -4.18
CA PRO A 692 3.42 16.13 -3.28
C PRO A 692 4.54 15.34 -3.98
N TYR A 693 5.70 15.18 -3.33
CA TYR A 693 6.85 14.45 -3.85
C TYR A 693 7.07 13.11 -3.13
N SER A 694 7.49 12.08 -3.89
CA SER A 694 7.95 10.79 -3.37
C SER A 694 8.90 10.08 -4.34
N THR A 695 9.93 9.42 -3.80
CA THR A 695 10.88 8.61 -4.60
C THR A 695 10.25 7.39 -5.26
N ILE A 696 9.06 6.97 -4.82
CA ILE A 696 8.37 5.78 -5.33
C ILE A 696 7.20 6.09 -6.28
N GLY A 697 6.91 7.39 -6.48
CA GLY A 697 5.76 7.83 -7.27
C GLY A 697 5.99 7.68 -8.78
N GLY A 698 5.07 7.00 -9.47
CA GLY A 698 5.06 6.89 -10.93
C GLY A 698 5.54 5.55 -11.47
N THR A 699 5.76 5.50 -12.79
CA THR A 699 6.08 4.26 -13.53
C THR A 699 7.55 3.84 -13.42
N GLU A 700 8.50 4.78 -13.48
CA GLU A 700 9.94 4.48 -13.48
C GLU A 700 10.45 3.91 -12.16
N PRO A 701 10.04 4.41 -10.97
CA PRO A 701 10.40 3.76 -9.71
C PRO A 701 9.87 2.32 -9.64
N LEU A 702 8.67 2.07 -10.17
CA LEU A 702 8.08 0.73 -10.23
C LEU A 702 8.87 -0.20 -11.17
N MET A 703 9.35 0.28 -12.32
CA MET A 703 10.25 -0.50 -13.19
C MET A 703 11.56 -0.88 -12.49
N THR A 704 12.11 0.06 -11.72
CA THR A 704 13.34 -0.15 -10.93
C THR A 704 13.10 -1.23 -9.86
N GLN A 705 11.97 -1.15 -9.15
CA GLN A 705 11.55 -2.14 -8.15
C GLN A 705 11.37 -3.55 -8.74
N LEU A 706 10.87 -3.63 -9.96
CA LEU A 706 10.69 -4.88 -10.72
C LEU A 706 11.99 -5.37 -11.39
N LYS A 707 13.10 -4.64 -11.22
CA LYS A 707 14.41 -4.90 -11.84
C LYS A 707 14.35 -5.05 -13.36
N LEU A 708 13.52 -4.26 -14.02
CA LEU A 708 13.33 -4.32 -15.47
C LEU A 708 14.48 -3.68 -16.21
N LYS A 709 14.73 -4.15 -17.43
CA LYS A 709 15.77 -3.62 -18.31
C LYS A 709 15.13 -3.06 -19.57
N ASN A 710 15.62 -1.90 -20.00
CA ASN A 710 15.11 -1.23 -21.18
C ASN A 710 15.42 -2.05 -22.45
N VAL A 711 14.36 -2.39 -23.20
CA VAL A 711 14.42 -3.18 -24.43
C VAL A 711 15.15 -2.48 -25.57
N TYR A 712 15.36 -1.16 -25.48
CA TYR A 712 16.28 -0.43 -26.36
C TYR A 712 17.68 -1.07 -26.37
N THR A 713 18.15 -1.50 -25.20
CA THR A 713 19.50 -2.05 -25.01
C THR A 713 19.49 -3.57 -24.79
N PHE A 714 18.47 -4.09 -24.08
CA PHE A 714 18.43 -5.47 -23.60
C PHE A 714 17.22 -6.23 -24.17
N THR A 715 17.41 -6.95 -25.27
CA THR A 715 16.33 -7.68 -25.95
C THR A 715 16.25 -9.17 -25.58
N ASP A 716 17.24 -9.73 -24.90
CA ASP A 716 17.39 -11.15 -24.56
C ASP A 716 16.97 -11.53 -23.12
N THR A 717 16.66 -10.54 -22.28
CA THR A 717 16.18 -10.71 -20.89
C THR A 717 14.68 -10.98 -20.81
N THR A 718 14.21 -11.72 -19.80
CA THR A 718 12.77 -11.90 -19.52
C THR A 718 12.18 -10.77 -18.66
N LYS A 719 13.01 -9.90 -18.08
CA LYS A 719 12.63 -8.68 -17.35
C LYS A 719 12.78 -7.46 -18.25
N LYS A 720 11.71 -7.07 -18.92
CA LYS A 720 11.70 -6.11 -20.03
C LYS A 720 10.90 -4.86 -19.66
N ALA A 721 11.43 -3.70 -20.05
CA ALA A 721 10.70 -2.46 -20.04
C ALA A 721 10.84 -1.72 -21.37
N ALA A 722 9.74 -1.16 -21.86
CA ALA A 722 9.76 -0.30 -23.04
C ALA A 722 9.40 1.13 -22.63
N LEU A 723 10.30 2.07 -22.95
CA LEU A 723 10.10 3.51 -22.73
C LEU A 723 9.74 4.14 -24.07
N LEU A 724 8.46 4.37 -24.33
CA LEU A 724 7.91 4.80 -25.61
C LEU A 724 8.01 6.33 -25.68
N LEU A 725 8.51 6.89 -26.78
CA LEU A 725 8.74 8.34 -26.90
C LEU A 725 7.47 9.18 -27.08
N ALA A 726 6.38 8.56 -27.54
CA ALA A 726 5.10 9.19 -27.85
C ALA A 726 3.93 8.21 -27.57
N GLY A 727 2.70 8.66 -27.78
CA GLY A 727 1.48 7.87 -27.56
C GLY A 727 0.61 8.45 -26.45
N GLU A 728 -0.48 7.74 -26.17
CA GLU A 728 -1.45 8.09 -25.12
C GLU A 728 -1.43 7.02 -24.02
N HIS A 729 -1.97 7.37 -22.84
CA HIS A 729 -2.12 6.42 -21.74
C HIS A 729 -2.86 5.13 -22.16
N SER A 730 -3.80 5.24 -23.09
CA SER A 730 -4.66 4.17 -23.61
C SER A 730 -4.12 3.48 -24.89
N SER A 731 -2.91 3.79 -25.36
CA SER A 731 -2.31 3.19 -26.58
C SER A 731 -2.30 1.65 -26.60
N VAL A 732 -2.36 0.97 -25.45
CA VAL A 732 -2.46 -0.50 -25.40
C VAL A 732 -3.85 -1.04 -25.81
N VAL A 733 -4.91 -0.26 -25.63
CA VAL A 733 -6.32 -0.70 -25.73
C VAL A 733 -7.17 0.13 -26.70
N VAL A 734 -6.59 1.15 -27.33
CA VAL A 734 -7.24 1.96 -28.36
C VAL A 734 -6.52 1.77 -29.70
N ASP A 735 -7.29 1.75 -30.79
CA ASP A 735 -6.77 1.75 -32.15
C ASP A 735 -6.77 3.18 -32.72
N TYR A 736 -5.60 3.80 -32.75
CA TYR A 736 -5.38 5.13 -33.33
C TYR A 736 -5.12 5.11 -34.85
N THR A 737 -5.13 3.94 -35.51
CA THR A 737 -4.84 3.84 -36.94
C THR A 737 -5.97 4.37 -37.83
N ALA A 738 -7.20 4.47 -37.29
CA ALA A 738 -8.39 4.87 -38.04
C ALA A 738 -8.59 6.40 -38.10
N ASP A 739 -8.03 7.16 -37.15
CA ASP A 739 -8.08 8.63 -37.13
C ASP A 739 -6.77 9.23 -36.57
N PRO A 740 -5.83 9.63 -37.45
CA PRO A 740 -4.52 10.13 -37.02
C PRO A 740 -4.55 11.56 -36.48
N VAL A 741 -5.71 12.23 -36.45
CA VAL A 741 -5.87 13.59 -35.89
C VAL A 741 -7.18 13.65 -35.10
N ASP A 742 -7.24 12.88 -34.01
CA ASP A 742 -8.29 13.05 -33.02
C ASP A 742 -7.94 14.23 -32.09
N PRO A 743 -8.71 15.33 -32.07
CA PRO A 743 -8.46 16.46 -31.18
C PRO A 743 -8.59 16.09 -29.69
N ASP A 744 -9.26 15.00 -29.36
CA ASP A 744 -9.39 14.48 -27.98
C ASP A 744 -8.20 13.57 -27.60
N HIS A 745 -7.35 13.20 -28.55
CA HIS A 745 -6.11 12.43 -28.33
C HIS A 745 -4.89 13.08 -29.01
N PRO A 746 -4.50 14.28 -28.55
CA PRO A 746 -3.48 15.10 -29.22
C PRO A 746 -2.07 14.50 -29.21
N ASN A 747 -1.79 13.51 -28.34
CA ASN A 747 -0.50 12.82 -28.24
C ASN A 747 -0.52 11.43 -28.88
N ALA A 748 -1.64 11.03 -29.50
CA ALA A 748 -1.74 9.73 -30.17
C ALA A 748 -0.69 9.59 -31.28
N ASP A 749 0.05 8.48 -31.22
CA ASP A 749 1.03 8.12 -32.23
C ASP A 749 0.78 6.68 -32.67
N THR A 750 0.44 6.52 -33.95
CA THR A 750 0.05 5.23 -34.52
C THR A 750 1.21 4.24 -34.57
N ASP A 751 2.40 4.69 -34.94
CA ASP A 751 3.58 3.81 -35.06
C ASP A 751 4.00 3.29 -33.69
N THR A 752 3.99 4.16 -32.69
CA THR A 752 4.31 3.84 -31.29
C THR A 752 3.24 2.94 -30.66
N THR A 753 1.97 3.17 -30.97
CA THR A 753 0.86 2.30 -30.58
C THR A 753 1.01 0.89 -31.16
N ASN A 754 1.33 0.78 -32.46
CA ASN A 754 1.59 -0.49 -33.11
C ASN A 754 2.81 -1.21 -32.50
N GLU A 755 3.90 -0.49 -32.25
CA GLU A 755 5.11 -1.02 -31.60
C GLU A 755 4.79 -1.59 -30.21
N LEU A 756 4.08 -0.83 -29.36
CA LEU A 756 3.65 -1.27 -28.04
C LEU A 756 2.84 -2.56 -28.10
N GLN A 757 1.81 -2.59 -28.94
CA GLN A 757 0.93 -3.74 -29.02
C GLN A 757 1.66 -4.96 -29.63
N ASN A 758 2.59 -4.74 -30.58
CA ASN A 758 3.43 -5.81 -31.13
C ASN A 758 4.38 -6.38 -30.08
N HIS A 759 5.01 -5.55 -29.23
CA HIS A 759 5.84 -6.04 -28.13
C HIS A 759 5.04 -6.97 -27.20
N ILE A 760 3.87 -6.51 -26.76
CA ILE A 760 2.99 -7.28 -25.88
C ILE A 760 2.58 -8.58 -26.56
N ALA A 761 2.21 -8.53 -27.85
CA ALA A 761 1.78 -9.71 -28.58
C ALA A 761 2.88 -10.77 -28.68
N ASN A 762 4.09 -10.38 -29.11
CA ASN A 762 5.22 -11.29 -29.21
C ASN A 762 5.68 -11.82 -27.84
N PHE A 763 5.62 -10.98 -26.79
CA PHE A 763 5.92 -11.39 -25.42
C PHE A 763 4.96 -12.46 -24.91
N LEU A 764 3.65 -12.24 -25.11
CA LEU A 764 2.61 -13.16 -24.67
C LEU A 764 2.57 -14.43 -25.51
N ALA A 765 2.87 -14.35 -26.81
CA ALA A 765 2.97 -15.50 -27.69
C ALA A 765 4.12 -16.45 -27.33
N GLY A 766 5.28 -15.90 -26.97
CA GLY A 766 6.48 -16.64 -26.63
C GLY A 766 6.53 -17.19 -25.20
N ASP A 767 7.74 -17.49 -24.74
CA ASP A 767 8.07 -17.84 -23.35
C ASP A 767 8.33 -16.58 -22.47
N GLY A 768 8.02 -15.39 -22.99
CA GLY A 768 8.34 -14.10 -22.37
C GLY A 768 9.77 -13.60 -22.61
N SER A 769 10.60 -14.31 -23.39
CA SER A 769 11.95 -13.85 -23.73
C SER A 769 12.02 -12.95 -24.98
N THR A 770 11.03 -13.03 -25.88
CA THR A 770 11.02 -12.30 -27.17
C THR A 770 9.93 -11.24 -27.23
N ILE A 771 10.20 -10.10 -27.87
CA ILE A 771 9.22 -9.02 -28.12
C ILE A 771 9.13 -8.67 -29.62
N GLY A 772 9.64 -9.54 -30.48
CA GLY A 772 9.74 -9.27 -31.92
C GLY A 772 10.90 -8.34 -32.27
N THR A 773 10.82 -7.72 -33.46
CA THR A 773 11.81 -6.75 -33.92
C THR A 773 11.51 -5.39 -33.29
N VAL A 774 12.49 -4.82 -32.58
CA VAL A 774 12.34 -3.53 -31.90
C VAL A 774 12.69 -2.39 -32.86
N ASN A 775 11.78 -1.44 -33.03
CA ASN A 775 12.03 -0.17 -33.68
C ASN A 775 12.56 0.86 -32.68
N SER A 776 13.89 0.93 -32.55
CA SER A 776 14.55 1.81 -31.59
C SER A 776 14.32 3.31 -31.83
N THR A 777 13.76 3.74 -32.96
CA THR A 777 13.44 5.16 -33.18
C THR A 777 12.22 5.64 -32.41
N LEU A 778 11.43 4.71 -31.87
CA LEU A 778 10.21 4.99 -31.09
C LEU A 778 10.46 4.87 -29.58
N LEU A 779 11.69 4.56 -29.17
CA LEU A 779 12.05 4.24 -27.79
C LEU A 779 13.10 5.21 -27.24
N ASP A 780 12.95 5.56 -25.97
CA ASP A 780 13.97 6.29 -25.21
C ASP A 780 15.14 5.34 -24.86
N PRO A 781 16.41 5.69 -25.18
CA PRO A 781 17.59 4.91 -24.77
C PRO A 781 17.89 4.93 -23.26
N LYS A 782 17.14 5.69 -22.45
CA LYS A 782 17.36 5.85 -21.01
C LYS A 782 17.53 4.50 -20.29
N LEU A 783 18.58 4.40 -19.49
CA LEU A 783 18.78 3.24 -18.62
C LEU A 783 17.81 3.29 -17.45
N ILE A 784 17.27 2.13 -17.11
CA ILE A 784 16.52 1.92 -15.87
C ILE A 784 17.53 1.56 -14.78
N PRO A 785 17.58 2.29 -13.65
CA PRO A 785 18.47 1.95 -12.55
C PRO A 785 18.26 0.51 -12.08
N SER A 786 19.33 -0.12 -11.61
CA SER A 786 19.24 -1.39 -10.88
C SER A 786 19.30 -1.11 -9.38
N LEU A 787 18.63 -1.94 -8.59
CA LEU A 787 18.67 -1.91 -7.12
C LEU A 787 19.83 -2.75 -6.54
N ASP A 788 20.59 -3.43 -7.40
CA ASP A 788 21.65 -4.37 -7.00
C ASP A 788 23.07 -3.76 -7.05
#